data_AF-A0AAJ0BFH0-F1
#
_entry.id   AF-A0AAJ0BFH0-F1
#
_cell.length_a   1.000
_cell.length_b   1.000
_cell.length_c   1.000
_cell.angle_alpha   90.00
_cell.angle_beta   90.00
_cell.angle_gamma   90.00
#
_symmetry.space_group_name_H-M   'P 1'
#
loop_
_entity.id
_entity.type
_entity.pdbx_description
1 polymer ?
#
loop_
_entity_poly.entity_id
_entity_poly.type
_entity_poly.pdbx_seq_one_letter_code
_entity_poly.pdbx_strand_id
1 'polypeptide(L)'
;MLRNAAKGAARQAVTELSQLPKPGEKLHGFTLLRSKHVPELELTALHLQHDKTGAEHLHIARDDSNNVFSIGFKTNPPDDTGVPHILEHTTLCGSEKYPIRDPFFKMLPRTLSNFMNAFTASDHTFYPFATTNAQDFKNLMSVYLDATLRPLLKESDFTQEGWRVGPENPQAIVAADGEAKPEDRKLVFKGVVYNEMKGQMSDAGYLFYIRFQDHIFPDINNSGGDPQKITDLTYQQLKKFHAEHYHPSNAKVFTYGDMPLADHLREIDAQLSAFERIRGDPTIHRPIDLSSGPREVHLFGPVDPLVDPNKQFKTSVSWVLGDTTNIVESFSLSLISALLVDGYGSPFYKGLIETGLGTDWTPNTGYDSSGKLGIFSIGLTGVQEADVPKLKTRVQEILRDAREKGFDRSKIDGYLHQLELGLKHKTANFGMSLLHRLKPKWFTGVDPFDSLAWNDTIAAFEKEFAKEGYLEGLVDKYLLNDNTLSFTMAPSATFGQDLAAEEEARLTAKISQQVEKSGGMEQAQKALEARELELLAEQSKTNTEDLSCLPSVHVADIPRRKEPVVLRNETTDRADIQWREAPTNGLTYFRAINVLESLPDDLRSLIPLFTDSIMRLGTKDMSMEQLEDLIKLKTGGVSVGYHSASHPADFTRATEGLIFSGMALDRNVPTMFELLRKLIVDTNFDSPEASQQIRQLLQASADGVVNDIASSGHAYARRAAEAGLSWDSFLKEQVSGLSQVKLITSLAHRPESDSLEDVIAKLKKIQQVAVAGKLRAAITCDSETVSDNANALSGFLSSLPSSPVTFPSQSRPQFSKNIKSFFPLPYQVYYGALALPTVSYTSSQGAPLQILSQLLTHKHLHHEIREKGGAYGGGAYSRALDGVFGFYSYRDPNPLNTIKIMQNAGQWAVDKKWSDRDLEDAKISVFQGVDAPRAVNEEGMSNFLYGITEEMKQKRREQLLDVTKDQVREAAQSYIVDGLAKEAGRLVFLGERRDWVDKSWAINEMDINGVE
;
A
#
# COMPACT_ATOMS: atom_id res chain seq x y z
N MET A 1 36.06 -17.98 4.04
CA MET A 1 36.46 -18.26 2.64
C MET A 1 35.85 -19.54 2.08
N LEU A 2 36.12 -20.74 2.61
CA LEU A 2 35.57 -22.01 2.07
C LEU A 2 34.03 -22.10 2.03
N ARG A 3 33.31 -21.56 3.03
CA ARG A 3 31.84 -21.48 3.01
C ARG A 3 31.30 -20.46 1.99
N ASN A 4 32.02 -19.37 1.73
CA ASN A 4 31.63 -18.37 0.71
C ASN A 4 31.91 -18.90 -0.70
N ALA A 5 32.97 -19.70 -0.87
CA ALA A 5 33.24 -20.41 -2.12
C ALA A 5 32.20 -21.51 -2.39
N ALA A 6 31.76 -22.26 -1.37
CA ALA A 6 30.70 -23.25 -1.50
C ALA A 6 29.32 -22.61 -1.80
N LYS A 7 28.99 -21.48 -1.17
CA LYS A 7 27.81 -20.67 -1.52
C LYS A 7 27.93 -20.03 -2.91
N GLY A 8 29.13 -19.61 -3.32
CA GLY A 8 29.42 -19.09 -4.66
C GLY A 8 29.28 -20.14 -5.78
N ALA A 9 29.66 -21.38 -5.52
CA ALA A 9 29.47 -22.50 -6.45
C ALA A 9 28.00 -22.96 -6.52
N ALA A 10 27.26 -22.93 -5.40
CA ALA A 10 25.82 -23.18 -5.39
C ALA A 10 25.02 -22.07 -6.10
N ARG A 11 25.46 -20.80 -5.96
CA ARG A 11 24.92 -19.61 -6.66
C ARG A 11 24.90 -19.73 -8.17
N GLN A 12 25.97 -20.30 -8.74
CA GLN A 12 26.06 -20.54 -10.18
C GLN A 12 25.10 -21.65 -10.63
N ALA A 13 24.85 -22.68 -9.82
CA ALA A 13 24.06 -23.84 -10.21
C ALA A 13 22.56 -23.56 -10.45
N VAL A 14 21.93 -22.61 -9.74
CA VAL A 14 20.47 -22.35 -9.83
C VAL A 14 20.07 -21.63 -11.12
N THR A 15 20.92 -20.72 -11.60
CA THR A 15 20.63 -19.90 -12.79
C THR A 15 21.29 -20.45 -14.06
N GLU A 16 22.19 -21.42 -13.94
CA GLU A 16 22.90 -22.01 -15.06
C GLU A 16 21.96 -22.78 -16.01
N LEU A 17 21.88 -22.33 -17.26
CA LEU A 17 21.13 -23.01 -18.33
C LEU A 17 21.55 -24.48 -18.53
N SER A 18 22.78 -24.85 -18.16
CA SER A 18 23.31 -26.21 -18.28
C SER A 18 22.62 -27.20 -17.33
N GLN A 19 22.07 -26.72 -16.22
CA GLN A 19 21.38 -27.49 -15.17
C GLN A 19 19.86 -27.48 -15.32
N LEU A 20 19.34 -26.71 -16.28
CA LEU A 20 17.92 -26.54 -16.54
C LEU A 20 17.48 -27.38 -17.76
N PRO A 21 16.18 -27.72 -17.88
CA PRO A 21 15.67 -28.42 -19.06
C PRO A 21 15.97 -27.65 -20.35
N LYS A 22 16.09 -28.39 -21.46
CA LYS A 22 16.28 -27.80 -22.80
C LYS A 22 14.94 -27.62 -23.53
N PRO A 23 14.81 -26.62 -24.43
CA PRO A 23 13.60 -26.47 -25.24
C PRO A 23 13.22 -27.79 -25.95
N GLY A 24 11.96 -28.20 -25.81
CA GLY A 24 11.41 -29.47 -26.29
C GLY A 24 11.44 -30.62 -25.27
N GLU A 25 12.18 -30.49 -24.16
CA GLU A 25 12.18 -31.49 -23.08
C GLU A 25 10.87 -31.46 -22.30
N LYS A 26 10.43 -32.66 -21.88
CA LYS A 26 9.22 -32.88 -21.10
C LYS A 26 9.55 -33.12 -19.64
N LEU A 27 8.83 -32.47 -18.74
CA LEU A 27 8.97 -32.62 -17.30
C LEU A 27 7.59 -32.54 -16.64
N HIS A 28 7.18 -33.63 -15.98
CA HIS A 28 5.94 -33.70 -15.21
C HIS A 28 4.70 -33.13 -15.92
N GLY A 29 4.42 -33.56 -17.16
CA GLY A 29 3.25 -33.09 -17.92
C GLY A 29 3.42 -31.74 -18.62
N PHE A 30 4.59 -31.09 -18.50
CA PHE A 30 4.92 -29.85 -19.20
C PHE A 30 6.00 -30.06 -20.25
N THR A 31 5.94 -29.27 -21.33
CA THR A 31 7.03 -29.13 -22.30
C THR A 31 7.66 -27.75 -22.16
N LEU A 32 9.00 -27.67 -22.05
CA LEU A 32 9.72 -26.41 -22.10
C LEU A 32 9.71 -25.86 -23.53
N LEU A 33 9.19 -24.65 -23.73
CA LEU A 33 9.13 -24.02 -25.04
C LEU A 33 10.40 -23.23 -25.36
N ARG A 34 10.90 -22.45 -24.39
CA ARG A 34 12.10 -21.61 -24.52
C ARG A 34 12.66 -21.20 -23.17
N SER A 35 13.93 -20.81 -23.15
CA SER A 35 14.61 -20.25 -21.97
C SER A 35 15.49 -19.06 -22.35
N LYS A 36 15.68 -18.12 -21.42
CA LYS A 36 16.55 -16.94 -21.58
C LYS A 36 17.27 -16.65 -20.26
N HIS A 37 18.59 -16.58 -20.31
CA HIS A 37 19.40 -16.08 -19.20
C HIS A 37 19.43 -14.55 -19.25
N VAL A 38 19.25 -13.90 -18.10
CA VAL A 38 19.22 -12.43 -17.96
C VAL A 38 20.24 -12.03 -16.90
N PRO A 39 21.52 -11.85 -17.29
CA PRO A 39 22.63 -11.62 -16.36
C PRO A 39 22.45 -10.37 -15.49
N GLU A 40 21.91 -9.29 -16.05
CA GLU A 40 21.70 -8.01 -15.36
C GLU A 40 20.70 -8.10 -14.20
N LEU A 41 19.86 -9.14 -14.18
CA LEU A 41 18.90 -9.43 -13.12
C LEU A 41 19.26 -10.71 -12.32
N GLU A 42 20.43 -11.30 -12.59
CA GLU A 42 20.92 -12.52 -11.95
C GLU A 42 19.89 -13.67 -11.99
N LEU A 43 19.19 -13.84 -13.12
CA LEU A 43 18.09 -14.81 -13.25
C LEU A 43 18.08 -15.55 -14.59
N THR A 44 17.32 -16.64 -14.64
CA THR A 44 16.99 -17.36 -15.87
C THR A 44 15.49 -17.59 -15.97
N ALA A 45 14.89 -17.17 -17.08
CA ALA A 45 13.46 -17.35 -17.36
C ALA A 45 13.22 -18.59 -18.22
N LEU A 46 12.18 -19.36 -17.87
CA LEU A 46 11.74 -20.55 -18.59
C LEU A 46 10.24 -20.45 -18.88
N HIS A 47 9.86 -20.60 -20.15
CA HIS A 47 8.46 -20.64 -20.57
C HIS A 47 8.07 -22.08 -20.90
N LEU A 48 7.18 -22.65 -20.10
CA LEU A 48 6.65 -24.00 -20.24
C LEU A 48 5.17 -23.97 -20.60
N GLN A 49 4.69 -25.05 -21.21
CA GLN A 49 3.27 -25.28 -21.46
C GLN A 49 2.86 -26.65 -20.96
N HIS A 50 1.74 -26.72 -20.26
CA HIS A 50 1.15 -27.99 -19.84
C HIS A 50 0.58 -28.74 -21.05
N ASP A 51 1.04 -29.96 -21.29
CA ASP A 51 0.77 -30.73 -22.50
C ASP A 51 -0.73 -30.98 -22.72
N LYS A 52 -1.47 -31.25 -21.63
CA LYS A 52 -2.88 -31.66 -21.71
C LYS A 52 -3.85 -30.48 -21.83
N THR A 53 -3.62 -29.41 -21.07
CA THR A 53 -4.56 -28.28 -20.98
C THR A 53 -4.12 -27.06 -21.79
N GLY A 54 -2.84 -26.97 -22.17
CA GLY A 54 -2.26 -25.79 -22.80
C GLY A 54 -1.97 -24.63 -21.86
N ALA A 55 -2.10 -24.81 -20.53
CA ALA A 55 -1.79 -23.79 -19.53
C ALA A 55 -0.35 -23.28 -19.69
N GLU A 56 -0.15 -21.96 -19.69
CA GLU A 56 1.18 -21.38 -19.76
C GLU A 56 1.79 -21.28 -18.35
N HIS A 57 3.09 -21.60 -18.24
CA HIS A 57 3.85 -21.48 -16.99
C HIS A 57 5.16 -20.73 -17.23
N LEU A 58 5.36 -19.66 -16.48
CA LEU A 58 6.62 -18.90 -16.45
C LEU A 58 7.35 -19.19 -15.14
N HIS A 59 8.52 -19.82 -15.23
CA HIS A 59 9.42 -19.99 -14.10
C HIS A 59 10.61 -19.04 -14.20
N ILE A 60 10.92 -18.36 -13.11
CA ILE A 60 12.07 -17.48 -12.97
C ILE A 60 13.01 -18.06 -11.92
N ALA A 61 14.09 -18.70 -12.37
CA ALA A 61 15.11 -19.26 -11.48
C ALA A 61 16.08 -18.17 -11.03
N ARG A 62 16.29 -18.03 -9.71
CA ARG A 62 17.22 -17.07 -9.10
C ARG A 62 17.67 -17.56 -7.72
N ASP A 63 18.91 -17.27 -7.30
CA ASP A 63 19.40 -17.52 -5.92
C ASP A 63 18.73 -16.55 -4.94
N ASP A 64 17.45 -16.81 -4.64
CA ASP A 64 16.63 -16.05 -3.71
C ASP A 64 15.71 -17.02 -2.96
N SER A 65 15.86 -17.04 -1.64
CA SER A 65 15.10 -17.94 -0.78
C SER A 65 13.64 -17.50 -0.63
N ASN A 66 13.29 -16.25 -0.94
CA ASN A 66 11.92 -15.77 -0.90
C ASN A 66 11.17 -16.17 -2.19
N ASN A 67 10.68 -17.40 -2.21
CA ASN A 67 10.05 -17.97 -3.39
C ASN A 67 8.60 -17.44 -3.54
N VAL A 68 8.16 -17.26 -4.79
CA VAL A 68 6.83 -16.74 -5.12
C VAL A 68 6.09 -17.71 -6.02
N PHE A 69 4.81 -17.90 -5.76
CA PHE A 69 3.87 -18.60 -6.65
C PHE A 69 2.74 -17.65 -7.01
N SER A 70 2.22 -17.78 -8.24
CA SER A 70 0.94 -17.17 -8.62
C SER A 70 0.25 -17.97 -9.72
N ILE A 71 -1.03 -18.26 -9.52
CA ILE A 71 -1.95 -18.63 -10.61
C ILE A 71 -2.86 -17.44 -10.90
N GLY A 72 -3.17 -17.19 -12.18
CA GLY A 72 -4.13 -16.16 -12.56
C GLY A 72 -4.87 -16.52 -13.83
N PHE A 73 -6.00 -15.85 -14.07
CA PHE A 73 -6.95 -16.14 -15.13
C PHE A 73 -7.35 -14.86 -15.84
N LYS A 74 -7.61 -14.94 -17.15
CA LYS A 74 -8.25 -13.86 -17.89
C LYS A 74 -9.72 -13.80 -17.49
N THR A 75 -10.18 -12.65 -17.01
CA THR A 75 -11.51 -12.47 -16.41
C THR A 75 -12.12 -11.16 -16.91
N ASN A 76 -12.45 -11.10 -18.20
CA ASN A 76 -13.14 -9.96 -18.79
C ASN A 76 -14.53 -9.84 -18.11
N PRO A 77 -14.80 -8.77 -17.33
CA PRO A 77 -16.09 -8.62 -16.68
C PRO A 77 -17.20 -8.38 -17.72
N PRO A 78 -18.35 -9.05 -17.60
CA PRO A 78 -19.46 -8.89 -18.55
C PRO A 78 -20.24 -7.58 -18.35
N ASP A 79 -20.13 -6.97 -17.17
CA ASP A 79 -20.84 -5.77 -16.71
C ASP A 79 -20.14 -5.19 -15.46
N ASP A 80 -20.68 -4.09 -14.91
CA ASP A 80 -20.15 -3.39 -13.73
C ASP A 80 -20.56 -4.01 -12.39
N THR A 81 -21.07 -5.24 -12.37
CA THR A 81 -21.51 -5.88 -11.12
C THR A 81 -20.36 -6.29 -10.21
N GLY A 82 -19.11 -6.27 -10.70
CA GLY A 82 -17.95 -6.72 -9.95
C GLY A 82 -17.85 -8.24 -9.79
N VAL A 83 -18.48 -9.01 -10.70
CA VAL A 83 -18.43 -10.48 -10.64
C VAL A 83 -17.02 -11.08 -10.55
N PRO A 84 -15.95 -10.58 -11.22
CA PRO A 84 -14.61 -11.15 -10.99
C PRO A 84 -14.09 -10.88 -9.58
N HIS A 85 -14.36 -9.71 -9.01
CA HIS A 85 -13.94 -9.34 -7.66
C HIS A 85 -14.68 -10.14 -6.57
N ILE A 86 -16.00 -10.31 -6.72
CA ILE A 86 -16.78 -11.17 -5.80
C ILE A 86 -16.37 -12.63 -5.96
N LEU A 87 -16.03 -13.07 -7.19
CA LEU A 87 -15.52 -14.42 -7.41
C LEU A 87 -14.16 -14.64 -6.75
N GLU A 88 -13.27 -13.64 -6.80
CA GLU A 88 -11.99 -13.68 -6.11
C GLU A 88 -12.15 -13.97 -4.62
N HIS A 89 -12.99 -13.21 -3.93
CA HIS A 89 -13.31 -13.47 -2.53
C HIS A 89 -13.91 -14.86 -2.30
N THR A 90 -14.94 -15.22 -3.07
CA THR A 90 -15.70 -16.46 -2.84
C THR A 90 -14.93 -17.74 -3.19
N THR A 91 -13.94 -17.67 -4.08
CA THR A 91 -13.04 -18.82 -4.34
C THR A 91 -12.20 -19.18 -3.12
N LEU A 92 -11.94 -18.21 -2.24
CA LEU A 92 -11.15 -18.38 -1.02
C LEU A 92 -11.97 -18.82 0.21
N CYS A 93 -13.29 -19.00 0.06
CA CYS A 93 -14.21 -19.38 1.14
C CYS A 93 -14.35 -20.90 1.36
N GLY A 94 -13.77 -21.74 0.49
CA GLY A 94 -13.85 -23.19 0.61
C GLY A 94 -13.65 -23.89 -0.73
N SER A 95 -13.04 -25.07 -0.72
CA SER A 95 -12.76 -25.85 -1.91
C SER A 95 -12.99 -27.34 -1.69
N GLU A 96 -12.97 -28.15 -2.76
CA GLU A 96 -13.25 -29.59 -2.64
C GLU A 96 -12.29 -30.33 -1.69
N LYS A 97 -10.99 -30.02 -1.74
CA LYS A 97 -9.97 -30.61 -0.85
C LYS A 97 -9.99 -30.00 0.55
N TYR A 98 -10.38 -28.73 0.65
CA TYR A 98 -10.45 -27.98 1.91
C TYR A 98 -11.88 -27.49 2.15
N PRO A 99 -12.84 -28.39 2.43
CA PRO A 99 -14.28 -28.09 2.41
C PRO A 99 -14.79 -27.40 3.69
N ILE A 100 -13.91 -26.62 4.32
CA ILE A 100 -14.21 -25.82 5.50
C ILE A 100 -14.47 -24.38 5.08
N ARG A 101 -15.10 -23.60 5.97
CA ARG A 101 -15.29 -22.18 5.75
C ARG A 101 -13.98 -21.41 5.80
N ASP A 102 -13.80 -20.42 4.91
CA ASP A 102 -12.67 -19.48 4.88
C ASP A 102 -11.27 -20.11 5.04
N PRO A 103 -10.87 -21.12 4.22
CA PRO A 103 -9.53 -21.71 4.26
C PRO A 103 -8.40 -20.67 4.19
N PHE A 104 -8.55 -19.62 3.38
CA PHE A 104 -7.55 -18.57 3.22
C PHE A 104 -7.23 -17.88 4.55
N PHE A 105 -8.24 -17.36 5.24
CA PHE A 105 -8.07 -16.69 6.53
C PHE A 105 -7.59 -17.64 7.62
N LYS A 106 -8.01 -18.91 7.57
CA LYS A 106 -7.54 -19.95 8.50
C LYS A 106 -6.13 -20.42 8.21
N MET A 107 -5.62 -20.23 7.00
CA MET A 107 -4.22 -20.47 6.65
C MET A 107 -3.31 -19.35 7.13
N LEU A 108 -3.79 -18.11 7.26
CA LEU A 108 -2.98 -16.96 7.69
C LEU A 108 -2.20 -17.22 8.99
N PRO A 109 -2.72 -17.87 10.04
CA PRO A 109 -1.92 -18.18 11.22
C PRO A 109 -1.21 -19.55 11.16
N ARG A 110 -1.25 -20.28 10.03
CA ARG A 110 -0.72 -21.66 9.86
C ARG A 110 0.45 -21.75 8.87
N THR A 111 0.96 -20.60 8.47
CA THR A 111 1.94 -20.38 7.40
C THR A 111 3.09 -19.51 7.90
N LEU A 112 4.27 -19.62 7.32
CA LEU A 112 5.40 -18.69 7.54
C LEU A 112 5.54 -17.69 6.39
N SER A 113 4.54 -17.59 5.52
CA SER A 113 4.50 -16.64 4.42
C SER A 113 4.70 -15.22 4.90
N ASN A 114 5.55 -14.49 4.19
CA ASN A 114 5.70 -13.04 4.29
C ASN A 114 4.73 -12.30 3.35
N PHE A 115 4.05 -13.01 2.45
CA PHE A 115 3.01 -12.44 1.60
C PHE A 115 1.97 -13.50 1.23
N MET A 116 0.68 -13.17 1.37
CA MET A 116 -0.45 -13.94 0.85
C MET A 116 -1.55 -12.96 0.46
N ASN A 117 -2.00 -12.99 -0.78
CA ASN A 117 -3.12 -12.18 -1.21
C ASN A 117 -3.81 -12.74 -2.46
N ALA A 118 -4.82 -12.02 -2.93
CA ALA A 118 -5.40 -12.12 -4.26
C ALA A 118 -5.67 -10.70 -4.79
N PHE A 119 -5.77 -10.56 -6.12
CA PHE A 119 -5.98 -9.28 -6.77
C PHE A 119 -6.86 -9.45 -8.00
N THR A 120 -7.86 -8.57 -8.13
CA THR A 120 -8.68 -8.39 -9.32
C THR A 120 -8.28 -7.10 -10.03
N ALA A 121 -7.65 -7.23 -11.20
CA ALA A 121 -7.39 -6.12 -12.11
C ALA A 121 -8.59 -5.92 -13.06
N SER A 122 -8.50 -4.99 -14.01
CA SER A 122 -9.61 -4.68 -14.94
C SER A 122 -10.04 -5.87 -15.81
N ASP A 123 -9.12 -6.77 -16.19
CA ASP A 123 -9.38 -7.85 -17.15
C ASP A 123 -8.80 -9.22 -16.75
N HIS A 124 -8.24 -9.33 -15.55
CA HIS A 124 -7.66 -10.57 -15.03
C HIS A 124 -7.66 -10.60 -13.50
N THR A 125 -7.69 -11.80 -12.93
CA THR A 125 -7.59 -12.03 -11.49
C THR A 125 -6.42 -12.98 -11.23
N PHE A 126 -5.59 -12.70 -10.22
CA PHE A 126 -4.47 -13.56 -9.86
C PHE A 126 -4.24 -13.67 -8.35
N TYR A 127 -3.69 -14.81 -7.95
CA TYR A 127 -3.59 -15.25 -6.55
C TYR A 127 -2.13 -15.54 -6.21
N PRO A 128 -1.40 -14.56 -5.66
CA PRO A 128 -0.01 -14.75 -5.27
C PRO A 128 0.21 -15.03 -3.78
N PHE A 129 1.27 -15.78 -3.50
CA PHE A 129 1.90 -15.84 -2.18
C PHE A 129 3.42 -15.90 -2.29
N ALA A 130 4.11 -15.53 -1.21
CA ALA A 130 5.55 -15.67 -1.05
C ALA A 130 5.88 -16.28 0.31
N THR A 131 6.91 -17.13 0.35
CA THR A 131 7.42 -17.71 1.59
C THR A 131 8.88 -18.16 1.41
N THR A 132 9.62 -18.17 2.52
CA THR A 132 10.99 -18.70 2.56
C THR A 132 11.07 -20.17 2.95
N ASN A 133 9.95 -20.76 3.36
CA ASN A 133 9.90 -22.14 3.84
C ASN A 133 9.37 -23.07 2.73
N ALA A 134 10.15 -24.09 2.37
CA ALA A 134 9.81 -24.99 1.27
C ALA A 134 8.58 -25.87 1.55
N GLN A 135 8.35 -26.28 2.80
CA GLN A 135 7.14 -27.04 3.15
C GLN A 135 5.90 -26.14 3.12
N ASP A 136 6.05 -24.92 3.61
CA ASP A 136 5.01 -23.90 3.56
C ASP A 136 4.63 -23.54 2.13
N PHE A 137 5.60 -23.44 1.23
CA PHE A 137 5.36 -23.19 -0.19
C PHE A 137 4.45 -24.26 -0.82
N LYS A 138 4.72 -25.55 -0.53
CA LYS A 138 3.89 -26.68 -0.99
C LYS A 138 2.48 -26.63 -0.39
N ASN A 139 2.40 -26.32 0.90
CA ASN A 139 1.13 -26.17 1.62
C ASN A 139 0.25 -25.10 0.95
N LEU A 140 0.80 -23.91 0.74
CA LEU A 140 0.09 -22.78 0.14
C LEU A 140 -0.24 -23.02 -1.33
N MET A 141 0.67 -23.58 -2.13
CA MET A 141 0.41 -23.91 -3.52
C MET A 141 -0.77 -24.88 -3.66
N SER A 142 -0.83 -25.90 -2.79
CA SER A 142 -1.96 -26.82 -2.77
C SER A 142 -3.28 -26.13 -2.40
N VAL A 143 -3.28 -25.21 -1.43
CA VAL A 143 -4.50 -24.46 -1.03
C VAL A 143 -4.95 -23.53 -2.16
N TYR A 144 -4.04 -22.75 -2.76
CA TYR A 144 -4.36 -21.81 -3.83
C TYR A 144 -4.84 -22.50 -5.12
N LEU A 145 -4.20 -23.60 -5.52
CA LEU A 145 -4.62 -24.37 -6.69
C LEU A 145 -6.02 -24.97 -6.50
N ASP A 146 -6.33 -25.51 -5.32
CA ASP A 146 -7.65 -26.10 -5.07
C ASP A 146 -8.74 -25.03 -4.91
N ALA A 147 -8.44 -23.92 -4.22
CA ALA A 147 -9.34 -22.77 -4.08
C ALA A 147 -9.74 -22.17 -5.43
N THR A 148 -8.78 -22.01 -6.35
CA THR A 148 -9.07 -21.43 -7.66
C THR A 148 -9.74 -22.41 -8.62
N LEU A 149 -9.26 -23.65 -8.71
CA LEU A 149 -9.73 -24.61 -9.72
C LEU A 149 -10.98 -25.38 -9.31
N ARG A 150 -11.19 -25.62 -8.01
CA ARG A 150 -12.32 -26.39 -7.47
C ARG A 150 -12.92 -25.76 -6.21
N PRO A 151 -13.34 -24.48 -6.26
CA PRO A 151 -14.04 -23.84 -5.16
C PRO A 151 -15.43 -24.45 -4.97
N LEU A 152 -15.92 -24.43 -3.73
CA LEU A 152 -17.28 -24.87 -3.41
C LEU A 152 -18.34 -23.86 -3.90
N LEU A 153 -17.99 -22.57 -3.88
CA LEU A 153 -18.87 -21.44 -4.21
C LEU A 153 -20.25 -21.59 -3.54
N LYS A 154 -20.31 -21.69 -2.22
CA LYS A 154 -21.61 -21.81 -1.53
C LYS A 154 -22.41 -20.53 -1.69
N GLU A 155 -23.73 -20.63 -1.73
CA GLU A 155 -24.60 -19.45 -1.81
C GLU A 155 -24.48 -18.55 -0.57
N SER A 156 -24.22 -19.15 0.60
CA SER A 156 -23.93 -18.42 1.84
C SER A 156 -22.65 -17.59 1.75
N ASP A 157 -21.60 -18.12 1.13
CA ASP A 157 -20.32 -17.41 0.92
C ASP A 157 -20.54 -16.23 -0.04
N PHE A 158 -21.27 -16.43 -1.14
CA PHE A 158 -21.69 -15.34 -2.03
C PHE A 158 -22.49 -14.25 -1.30
N THR A 159 -23.40 -14.67 -0.41
CA THR A 159 -24.25 -13.77 0.38
C THR A 159 -23.43 -12.97 1.41
N GLN A 160 -22.36 -13.54 1.95
CA GLN A 160 -21.42 -12.83 2.82
C GLN A 160 -20.52 -11.88 2.03
N GLU A 161 -19.78 -12.41 1.07
CA GLU A 161 -18.69 -11.70 0.40
C GLU A 161 -19.21 -10.71 -0.65
N GLY A 162 -20.26 -11.06 -1.39
CA GLY A 162 -20.85 -10.22 -2.43
C GLY A 162 -21.79 -9.16 -1.86
N TRP A 163 -23.10 -9.44 -1.93
CA TRP A 163 -24.13 -8.53 -1.43
C TRP A 163 -25.40 -9.27 -0.98
N ARG A 164 -26.18 -8.61 -0.11
CA ARG A 164 -27.52 -9.05 0.33
C ARG A 164 -28.33 -7.88 0.91
N VAL A 165 -29.62 -8.11 1.11
CA VAL A 165 -30.49 -7.27 1.96
C VAL A 165 -30.73 -8.00 3.26
N GLY A 166 -30.54 -7.33 4.39
CA GLY A 166 -30.79 -7.90 5.71
C GLY A 166 -30.97 -6.81 6.78
N PRO A 167 -31.39 -7.18 7.99
CA PRO A 167 -31.48 -6.24 9.10
C PRO A 167 -30.10 -5.64 9.43
N GLU A 168 -30.10 -4.36 9.80
CA GLU A 168 -28.92 -3.58 10.18
C GLU A 168 -28.19 -4.24 11.34
N ASN A 169 -28.92 -4.66 12.38
CA ASN A 169 -28.36 -5.30 13.56
C ASN A 169 -28.99 -6.69 13.83
N PRO A 170 -28.57 -7.74 13.12
CA PRO A 170 -29.15 -9.07 13.30
C PRO A 170 -28.81 -9.70 14.66
N GLN A 171 -27.72 -9.28 15.29
CA GLN A 171 -27.34 -9.76 16.62
C GLN A 171 -28.32 -9.28 17.71
N ALA A 172 -28.85 -8.06 17.59
CA ALA A 172 -29.89 -7.58 18.48
C ALA A 172 -31.19 -8.39 18.36
N ILE A 173 -31.51 -8.87 17.15
CA ILE A 173 -32.67 -9.76 16.93
C ILE A 173 -32.52 -11.07 17.70
N VAL A 174 -31.33 -11.67 17.68
CA VAL A 174 -31.02 -12.88 18.45
C VAL A 174 -31.04 -12.62 19.96
N ALA A 175 -30.42 -11.51 20.39
CA ALA A 175 -30.29 -11.20 21.82
C ALA A 175 -31.62 -10.82 22.50
N ALA A 176 -32.58 -10.31 21.73
CA ALA A 176 -33.88 -9.87 22.23
C ALA A 176 -35.02 -10.92 22.05
N ASP A 177 -34.70 -12.17 21.69
CA ASP A 177 -35.67 -13.25 21.44
C ASP A 177 -36.86 -12.82 20.53
N GLY A 178 -36.56 -11.98 19.53
CA GLY A 178 -37.54 -11.45 18.57
C GLY A 178 -38.18 -10.10 18.92
N GLU A 179 -37.91 -9.51 20.09
CA GLU A 179 -38.36 -8.17 20.50
C GLU A 179 -37.31 -7.06 20.27
N ALA A 180 -36.48 -7.21 19.23
CA ALA A 180 -35.54 -6.16 18.86
C ALA A 180 -36.26 -4.87 18.45
N LYS A 181 -35.65 -3.72 18.73
CA LYS A 181 -36.23 -2.42 18.44
C LYS A 181 -36.44 -2.24 16.93
N PRO A 182 -37.40 -1.42 16.48
CA PRO A 182 -37.63 -1.17 15.05
C PRO A 182 -36.37 -0.70 14.31
N GLU A 183 -35.52 0.09 14.98
CA GLU A 183 -34.21 0.51 14.45
C GLU A 183 -33.28 -0.66 14.13
N ASP A 184 -33.19 -1.69 14.99
CA ASP A 184 -32.34 -2.86 14.76
C ASP A 184 -32.83 -3.75 13.61
N ARG A 185 -34.13 -3.68 13.30
CA ARG A 185 -34.80 -4.46 12.25
C ARG A 185 -34.86 -3.73 10.91
N LYS A 186 -34.33 -2.51 10.82
CA LYS A 186 -34.26 -1.75 9.57
C LYS A 186 -33.46 -2.55 8.54
N LEU A 187 -34.03 -2.78 7.36
CA LEU A 187 -33.35 -3.47 6.27
C LEU A 187 -32.36 -2.54 5.58
N VAL A 188 -31.17 -3.05 5.27
CA VAL A 188 -30.09 -2.34 4.59
C VAL A 188 -29.36 -3.28 3.62
N PHE A 189 -28.59 -2.73 2.68
CA PHE A 189 -27.61 -3.50 1.91
C PHE A 189 -26.41 -3.89 2.78
N LYS A 190 -25.92 -5.11 2.61
CA LYS A 190 -24.76 -5.66 3.33
C LYS A 190 -23.91 -6.49 2.37
N GLY A 191 -22.61 -6.61 2.63
CA GLY A 191 -21.69 -7.45 1.87
C GLY A 191 -20.25 -6.95 2.01
N VAL A 192 -19.27 -7.84 1.98
CA VAL A 192 -17.84 -7.46 2.13
C VAL A 192 -17.40 -6.58 0.96
N VAL A 193 -17.55 -7.07 -0.27
CA VAL A 193 -17.19 -6.35 -1.50
C VAL A 193 -18.09 -5.14 -1.70
N TYR A 194 -19.40 -5.24 -1.37
CA TYR A 194 -20.30 -4.08 -1.43
C TYR A 194 -19.79 -2.90 -0.58
N ASN A 195 -19.43 -3.16 0.68
CA ASN A 195 -18.92 -2.12 1.59
C ASN A 195 -17.49 -1.67 1.23
N GLU A 196 -16.66 -2.58 0.72
CA GLU A 196 -15.34 -2.24 0.19
C GLU A 196 -15.43 -1.23 -0.95
N MET A 197 -16.26 -1.52 -1.96
CA MET A 197 -16.43 -0.65 -3.13
C MET A 197 -17.18 0.63 -2.77
N LYS A 198 -18.13 0.60 -1.83
CA LYS A 198 -18.76 1.82 -1.29
C LYS A 198 -17.72 2.73 -0.60
N GLY A 199 -16.82 2.15 0.18
CA GLY A 199 -15.70 2.87 0.78
C GLY A 199 -14.71 3.40 -0.26
N GLN A 200 -14.38 2.61 -1.28
CA GLN A 200 -13.44 3.01 -2.33
C GLN A 200 -14.01 4.10 -3.25
N MET A 201 -15.28 4.02 -3.63
CA MET A 201 -15.97 5.03 -4.44
C MET A 201 -16.26 6.34 -3.68
N SER A 202 -16.07 6.36 -2.35
CA SER A 202 -16.14 7.60 -1.56
C SER A 202 -14.89 8.47 -1.70
N ASP A 203 -13.77 7.90 -2.16
CA ASP A 203 -12.57 8.64 -2.55
C ASP A 203 -12.83 9.37 -3.87
N ALA A 204 -12.77 10.71 -3.85
CA ALA A 204 -13.08 11.53 -5.01
C ALA A 204 -12.08 11.33 -6.16
N GLY A 205 -10.83 10.95 -5.87
CA GLY A 205 -9.82 10.61 -6.86
C GLY A 205 -10.11 9.26 -7.52
N TYR A 206 -10.43 8.23 -6.73
CA TYR A 206 -10.83 6.93 -7.28
C TYR A 206 -12.11 7.03 -8.13
N LEU A 207 -13.12 7.75 -7.62
CA LEU A 207 -14.36 8.05 -8.36
C LEU A 207 -14.05 8.73 -9.70
N PHE A 208 -13.18 9.75 -9.71
CA PHE A 208 -12.75 10.40 -10.95
C PHE A 208 -12.14 9.40 -11.94
N TYR A 209 -11.22 8.56 -11.47
CA TYR A 209 -10.52 7.60 -12.32
C TYR A 209 -11.47 6.56 -12.93
N ILE A 210 -12.37 5.98 -12.14
CA ILE A 210 -13.35 5.00 -12.65
C ILE A 210 -14.33 5.65 -13.62
N ARG A 211 -14.87 6.83 -13.29
CA ARG A 211 -15.79 7.53 -14.20
C ARG A 211 -15.09 7.98 -15.49
N PHE A 212 -13.80 8.28 -15.44
CA PHE A 212 -12.98 8.48 -16.63
C PHE A 212 -12.85 7.18 -17.45
N GLN A 213 -12.52 6.05 -16.80
CA GLN A 213 -12.44 4.74 -17.46
C GLN A 213 -13.75 4.34 -18.15
N ASP A 214 -14.91 4.60 -17.52
CA ASP A 214 -16.25 4.36 -18.08
C ASP A 214 -16.45 5.05 -19.45
N HIS A 215 -15.68 6.10 -19.75
CA HIS A 215 -15.80 6.89 -20.98
C HIS A 215 -14.65 6.68 -21.97
N ILE A 216 -13.39 6.56 -21.51
CA ILE A 216 -12.24 6.32 -22.40
C ILE A 216 -12.11 4.84 -22.77
N PHE A 217 -12.55 3.93 -21.89
CA PHE A 217 -12.39 2.49 -22.04
C PHE A 217 -13.66 1.71 -21.60
N PRO A 218 -14.85 2.04 -22.13
CA PRO A 218 -16.12 1.45 -21.70
C PRO A 218 -16.20 -0.07 -21.88
N ASP A 219 -15.43 -0.64 -22.82
CA ASP A 219 -15.46 -2.07 -23.14
C ASP A 219 -14.81 -2.96 -22.05
N ILE A 220 -14.08 -2.38 -21.09
CA ILE A 220 -13.43 -3.14 -20.01
C ILE A 220 -14.35 -3.36 -18.80
N ASN A 221 -15.41 -2.56 -18.64
CA ASN A 221 -16.28 -2.45 -17.44
C ASN A 221 -15.53 -2.28 -16.10
N ASN A 222 -16.24 -1.90 -15.04
CA ASN A 222 -15.65 -1.83 -13.70
C ASN A 222 -15.58 -3.23 -13.05
N SER A 223 -14.41 -3.87 -13.14
CA SER A 223 -14.19 -5.21 -12.57
C SER A 223 -14.26 -5.28 -11.04
N GLY A 224 -13.97 -4.17 -10.35
CA GLY A 224 -14.13 -4.07 -8.89
C GLY A 224 -15.60 -4.06 -8.46
N GLY A 225 -16.48 -3.56 -9.32
CA GLY A 225 -17.91 -3.44 -9.12
C GLY A 225 -18.33 -2.02 -8.73
N ASP A 226 -19.34 -1.49 -9.43
CA ASP A 226 -20.00 -0.25 -9.04
C ASP A 226 -21.05 -0.57 -7.96
N PRO A 227 -21.04 0.06 -6.76
CA PRO A 227 -22.04 -0.20 -5.72
C PRO A 227 -23.49 -0.11 -6.21
N GLN A 228 -23.79 0.74 -7.20
CA GLN A 228 -25.12 0.88 -7.79
C GLN A 228 -25.52 -0.32 -8.67
N LYS A 229 -24.55 -1.13 -9.11
CA LYS A 229 -24.70 -2.29 -10.00
C LYS A 229 -24.41 -3.63 -9.34
N ILE A 230 -23.57 -3.68 -8.30
CA ILE A 230 -23.24 -4.91 -7.54
C ILE A 230 -24.50 -5.68 -7.15
N THR A 231 -25.58 -4.96 -6.77
CA THR A 231 -26.83 -5.59 -6.33
C THR A 231 -27.66 -6.25 -7.44
N ASP A 232 -27.19 -6.21 -8.68
CA ASP A 232 -27.79 -6.93 -9.80
C ASP A 232 -27.12 -8.28 -10.06
N LEU A 233 -25.96 -8.54 -9.44
CA LEU A 233 -25.30 -9.85 -9.53
C LEU A 233 -26.13 -10.94 -8.86
N THR A 234 -26.31 -12.05 -9.59
CA THR A 234 -26.92 -13.27 -9.06
C THR A 234 -25.88 -14.36 -8.78
N TYR A 235 -26.19 -15.23 -7.81
CA TYR A 235 -25.37 -16.40 -7.50
C TYR A 235 -25.12 -17.30 -8.72
N GLN A 236 -26.10 -17.45 -9.63
CA GLN A 236 -25.92 -18.26 -10.84
C GLN A 236 -24.95 -17.61 -11.83
N GLN A 237 -24.94 -16.28 -11.96
CA GLN A 237 -23.95 -15.57 -12.77
C GLN A 237 -22.54 -15.76 -12.21
N LEU A 238 -22.35 -15.69 -10.90
CA LEU A 238 -21.06 -15.96 -10.26
C LEU A 238 -20.53 -17.36 -10.61
N LYS A 239 -21.35 -18.40 -10.45
CA LYS A 239 -20.96 -19.79 -10.76
C LYS A 239 -20.66 -19.98 -12.24
N LYS A 240 -21.48 -19.39 -13.11
CA LYS A 240 -21.28 -19.43 -14.56
C LYS A 240 -19.96 -18.76 -14.93
N PHE A 241 -19.68 -17.58 -14.36
CA PHE A 241 -18.45 -16.84 -14.60
C PHE A 241 -17.21 -17.64 -14.19
N HIS A 242 -17.23 -18.32 -13.03
CA HIS A 242 -16.16 -19.24 -12.63
C HIS A 242 -15.95 -20.37 -13.64
N ALA A 243 -17.02 -21.07 -14.02
CA ALA A 243 -16.94 -22.19 -14.95
C ALA A 243 -16.37 -21.80 -16.33
N GLU A 244 -16.64 -20.56 -16.77
CA GLU A 244 -16.17 -20.04 -18.05
C GLU A 244 -14.70 -19.57 -18.00
N HIS A 245 -14.24 -18.99 -16.88
CA HIS A 245 -12.95 -18.30 -16.82
C HIS A 245 -11.87 -19.03 -16.01
N TYR A 246 -12.20 -19.84 -15.00
CA TYR A 246 -11.23 -20.46 -14.08
C TYR A 246 -10.79 -21.86 -14.55
N HIS A 247 -10.71 -22.05 -15.87
CA HIS A 247 -10.22 -23.27 -16.48
C HIS A 247 -8.69 -23.20 -16.72
N PRO A 248 -7.91 -24.29 -16.52
CA PRO A 248 -6.45 -24.26 -16.73
C PRO A 248 -5.97 -23.78 -18.09
N SER A 249 -6.73 -24.03 -19.17
CA SER A 249 -6.42 -23.49 -20.51
C SER A 249 -6.44 -21.97 -20.60
N ASN A 250 -7.05 -21.28 -19.64
CA ASN A 250 -7.09 -19.83 -19.49
C ASN A 250 -6.13 -19.34 -18.39
N ALA A 251 -5.38 -20.25 -17.74
CA ALA A 251 -4.52 -19.93 -16.62
C ALA A 251 -3.11 -19.55 -17.07
N LYS A 252 -2.55 -18.55 -16.40
CA LYS A 252 -1.14 -18.16 -16.47
C LYS A 252 -0.50 -18.42 -15.12
N VAL A 253 0.37 -19.41 -15.04
CA VAL A 253 1.05 -19.81 -13.79
C VAL A 253 2.43 -19.17 -13.74
N PHE A 254 2.86 -18.73 -12.57
CA PHE A 254 4.15 -18.09 -12.33
C PHE A 254 4.81 -18.69 -11.09
N THR A 255 6.11 -18.95 -11.17
CA THR A 255 6.94 -19.33 -10.02
C THR A 255 8.28 -18.61 -10.07
N TYR A 256 8.82 -18.23 -8.91
CA TYR A 256 10.11 -17.56 -8.77
C TYR A 256 10.88 -18.08 -7.56
N GLY A 257 12.21 -18.15 -7.68
CA GLY A 257 13.15 -18.31 -6.57
C GLY A 257 14.15 -19.46 -6.80
N ASP A 258 14.67 -19.97 -5.69
CA ASP A 258 15.71 -21.01 -5.66
C ASP A 258 15.18 -22.45 -5.51
N MET A 259 13.87 -22.63 -5.33
CA MET A 259 13.27 -23.96 -5.18
C MET A 259 13.27 -24.75 -6.50
N PRO A 260 13.42 -26.08 -6.48
CA PRO A 260 13.52 -26.88 -7.70
C PRO A 260 12.24 -26.85 -8.56
N LEU A 261 12.39 -26.43 -9.83
CA LEU A 261 11.29 -26.39 -10.81
C LEU A 261 10.51 -27.72 -10.91
N ALA A 262 11.22 -28.85 -10.89
CA ALA A 262 10.58 -30.16 -11.03
C ALA A 262 9.54 -30.45 -9.94
N ASP A 263 9.75 -29.94 -8.72
CA ASP A 263 8.79 -30.13 -7.62
C ASP A 263 7.54 -29.29 -7.85
N HIS A 264 7.69 -28.04 -8.32
CA HIS A 264 6.55 -27.19 -8.68
C HIS A 264 5.70 -27.81 -9.79
N LEU A 265 6.34 -28.24 -10.88
CA LEU A 265 5.63 -28.81 -12.04
C LEU A 265 4.84 -30.05 -11.66
N ARG A 266 5.41 -30.93 -10.82
CA ARG A 266 4.73 -32.15 -10.34
C ARG A 266 3.46 -31.84 -9.57
N GLU A 267 3.50 -30.85 -8.69
CA GLU A 267 2.34 -30.46 -7.87
C GLU A 267 1.27 -29.74 -8.71
N ILE A 268 1.68 -28.92 -9.67
CA ILE A 268 0.76 -28.24 -10.60
C ILE A 268 0.10 -29.26 -11.53
N ASP A 269 0.85 -30.16 -12.16
CA ASP A 269 0.33 -31.22 -13.04
C ASP A 269 -0.67 -32.14 -12.34
N ALA A 270 -0.43 -32.48 -11.07
CA ALA A 270 -1.37 -33.24 -10.25
C ALA A 270 -2.76 -32.58 -10.14
N GLN A 271 -2.86 -31.27 -10.34
CA GLN A 271 -4.14 -30.53 -10.38
C GLN A 271 -4.65 -30.34 -11.81
N LEU A 272 -3.77 -29.99 -12.75
CA LEU A 272 -4.17 -29.63 -14.12
C LEU A 272 -4.49 -30.85 -15.00
N SER A 273 -3.91 -32.01 -14.73
CA SER A 273 -4.11 -33.25 -15.49
C SER A 273 -5.56 -33.77 -15.48
N ALA A 274 -6.37 -33.34 -14.50
CA ALA A 274 -7.80 -33.67 -14.44
C ALA A 274 -8.65 -32.97 -15.53
N PHE A 275 -8.11 -31.94 -16.18
CA PHE A 275 -8.82 -31.12 -17.15
C PHE A 275 -8.44 -31.49 -18.60
N GLU A 276 -9.34 -31.19 -19.53
CA GLU A 276 -9.09 -31.27 -20.97
C GLU A 276 -8.93 -29.88 -21.55
N ARG A 277 -8.19 -29.72 -22.64
CA ARG A 277 -8.01 -28.40 -23.26
C ARG A 277 -9.33 -27.82 -23.75
N ILE A 278 -9.60 -26.57 -23.39
CA ILE A 278 -10.68 -25.75 -23.96
C ILE A 278 -10.12 -24.50 -24.63
N ARG A 279 -10.98 -23.79 -25.36
CA ARG A 279 -10.69 -22.44 -25.86
C ARG A 279 -11.34 -21.43 -24.91
N GLY A 280 -10.53 -20.72 -24.13
CA GLY A 280 -10.98 -19.57 -23.33
C GLY A 280 -11.24 -18.33 -24.18
N ASP A 281 -11.69 -17.25 -23.55
CA ASP A 281 -11.83 -15.93 -24.18
C ASP A 281 -10.47 -15.21 -24.27
N PRO A 282 -9.86 -15.07 -25.46
CA PRO A 282 -8.59 -14.39 -25.62
C PRO A 282 -8.76 -12.88 -25.85
N THR A 283 -9.97 -12.33 -25.73
CA THR A 283 -10.27 -10.95 -26.09
C THR A 283 -9.47 -9.99 -25.21
N ILE A 284 -8.79 -9.05 -25.88
CA ILE A 284 -8.12 -7.93 -25.24
C ILE A 284 -8.86 -6.67 -25.70
N HIS A 285 -9.61 -6.09 -24.77
CA HIS A 285 -10.44 -4.92 -25.02
C HIS A 285 -9.58 -3.71 -25.41
N ARG A 286 -10.20 -2.74 -26.09
CA ARG A 286 -9.55 -1.51 -26.57
C ARG A 286 -10.28 -0.27 -26.08
N PRO A 287 -9.57 0.84 -25.82
CA PRO A 287 -10.21 2.12 -25.56
C PRO A 287 -10.98 2.62 -26.79
N ILE A 288 -11.78 3.66 -26.60
CA ILE A 288 -12.55 4.29 -27.67
C ILE A 288 -11.66 4.80 -28.81
N ASP A 289 -12.22 4.86 -30.01
CA ASP A 289 -11.59 5.55 -31.13
C ASP A 289 -11.92 7.06 -31.08
N LEU A 290 -10.86 7.88 -31.01
CA LEU A 290 -10.93 9.34 -31.02
C LEU A 290 -10.63 9.95 -32.41
N SER A 291 -10.44 9.13 -33.45
CA SER A 291 -10.14 9.58 -34.82
C SER A 291 -11.26 10.43 -35.46
N SER A 292 -12.48 10.36 -34.92
CA SER A 292 -13.63 11.17 -35.35
C SER A 292 -13.63 12.61 -34.82
N GLY A 293 -12.61 13.00 -34.03
CA GLY A 293 -12.50 14.32 -33.41
C GLY A 293 -12.69 14.30 -31.88
N PRO A 294 -12.59 15.47 -31.23
CA PRO A 294 -12.60 15.57 -29.77
C PRO A 294 -13.95 15.19 -29.16
N ARG A 295 -13.91 14.62 -27.96
CA ARG A 295 -15.08 14.32 -27.12
C ARG A 295 -14.96 15.03 -25.78
N GLU A 296 -16.09 15.45 -25.22
CA GLU A 296 -16.16 16.09 -23.92
C GLU A 296 -17.15 15.37 -23.02
N VAL A 297 -16.76 15.16 -21.76
CA VAL A 297 -17.57 14.52 -20.73
C VAL A 297 -17.57 15.41 -19.50
N HIS A 298 -18.77 15.70 -19.00
CA HIS A 298 -19.00 16.50 -17.81
C HIS A 298 -19.88 15.73 -16.84
N LEU A 299 -19.36 15.46 -15.63
CA LEU A 299 -20.04 14.76 -14.56
C LEU A 299 -19.97 15.56 -13.25
N PHE A 300 -20.74 15.14 -12.25
CA PHE A 300 -20.70 15.70 -10.91
C PHE A 300 -20.00 14.76 -9.93
N GLY A 301 -19.31 15.34 -8.94
CA GLY A 301 -18.64 14.62 -7.85
C GLY A 301 -18.83 15.31 -6.50
N PRO A 302 -18.29 14.73 -5.42
CA PRO A 302 -18.42 15.28 -4.07
C PRO A 302 -17.61 16.56 -3.88
N VAL A 303 -18.06 17.38 -2.93
CA VAL A 303 -17.33 18.56 -2.41
C VAL A 303 -16.34 18.12 -1.35
N ASP A 304 -15.13 18.67 -1.37
CA ASP A 304 -14.14 18.48 -0.31
C ASP A 304 -14.23 19.65 0.69
N PRO A 305 -14.55 19.40 1.98
CA PRO A 305 -14.71 20.45 2.97
C PRO A 305 -13.38 21.02 3.50
N LEU A 306 -12.23 20.41 3.18
CA LEU A 306 -10.91 20.83 3.67
C LEU A 306 -10.10 21.62 2.64
N VAL A 307 -10.70 22.00 1.51
CA VAL A 307 -10.08 22.80 0.44
C VAL A 307 -10.96 24.00 0.06
N ASP A 308 -10.39 24.95 -0.68
CA ASP A 308 -11.10 26.16 -1.14
C ASP A 308 -12.37 25.81 -1.95
N PRO A 309 -13.57 26.27 -1.54
CA PRO A 309 -14.82 26.02 -2.25
C PRO A 309 -14.85 26.47 -3.72
N ASN A 310 -14.03 27.44 -4.11
CA ASN A 310 -13.98 27.97 -5.48
C ASN A 310 -13.04 27.17 -6.39
N LYS A 311 -12.23 26.27 -5.83
CA LYS A 311 -11.18 25.51 -6.52
C LYS A 311 -11.39 24.01 -6.31
N GLN A 312 -12.49 23.47 -6.85
CA GLN A 312 -12.84 22.05 -6.65
C GLN A 312 -13.13 21.27 -7.94
N PHE A 313 -12.98 21.90 -9.11
CA PHE A 313 -13.11 21.17 -10.37
C PHE A 313 -11.89 20.26 -10.56
N LYS A 314 -12.15 19.06 -11.09
CA LYS A 314 -11.12 18.14 -11.57
C LYS A 314 -11.30 17.97 -13.07
N THR A 315 -10.27 18.21 -13.87
CA THR A 315 -10.39 18.13 -15.34
C THR A 315 -9.12 17.61 -15.99
N SER A 316 -9.25 16.80 -17.04
CA SER A 316 -8.14 16.20 -17.76
C SER A 316 -8.37 16.15 -19.27
N VAL A 317 -7.28 16.12 -20.03
CA VAL A 317 -7.27 15.88 -21.48
C VAL A 317 -6.47 14.62 -21.76
N SER A 318 -7.02 13.72 -22.58
CA SER A 318 -6.44 12.39 -22.84
C SER A 318 -6.33 12.05 -24.31
N TRP A 319 -5.29 11.30 -24.67
CA TRP A 319 -5.00 10.77 -26.01
C TRP A 319 -4.87 9.25 -25.97
N VAL A 320 -5.35 8.58 -27.01
CA VAL A 320 -5.06 7.17 -27.28
C VAL A 320 -3.79 7.07 -28.12
N LEU A 321 -2.82 6.28 -27.66
CA LEU A 321 -1.48 6.18 -28.21
C LEU A 321 -1.26 4.88 -29.00
N GLY A 322 -0.02 4.39 -29.04
CA GLY A 322 0.38 3.18 -29.76
C GLY A 322 0.03 1.86 -29.07
N ASP A 323 0.21 0.76 -29.81
CA ASP A 323 0.04 -0.61 -29.31
C ASP A 323 1.14 -0.95 -28.29
N THR A 324 0.74 -1.40 -27.10
CA THR A 324 1.66 -1.69 -25.98
C THR A 324 2.57 -2.89 -26.22
N THR A 325 2.30 -3.69 -27.26
CA THR A 325 3.20 -4.77 -27.70
C THR A 325 4.43 -4.25 -28.46
N ASN A 326 4.43 -2.99 -28.92
CA ASN A 326 5.66 -2.34 -29.38
C ASN A 326 6.44 -1.79 -28.17
N ILE A 327 7.31 -2.64 -27.60
CA ILE A 327 8.02 -2.36 -26.34
C ILE A 327 8.90 -1.12 -26.43
N VAL A 328 9.60 -0.89 -27.56
CA VAL A 328 10.48 0.27 -27.73
C VAL A 328 9.68 1.56 -27.83
N GLU A 329 8.58 1.56 -28.59
CA GLU A 329 7.71 2.74 -28.72
C GLU A 329 6.96 3.03 -27.42
N SER A 330 6.44 2.00 -26.73
CA SER A 330 5.80 2.15 -25.41
C SER A 330 6.78 2.67 -24.35
N PHE A 331 8.02 2.17 -24.33
CA PHE A 331 9.10 2.72 -23.50
C PHE A 331 9.36 4.20 -23.82
N SER A 332 9.44 4.55 -25.10
CA SER A 332 9.67 5.94 -25.54
C SER A 332 8.53 6.88 -25.13
N LEU A 333 7.27 6.42 -25.21
CA LEU A 333 6.09 7.17 -24.75
C LEU A 333 6.08 7.35 -23.23
N SER A 334 6.48 6.32 -22.47
CA SER A 334 6.67 6.42 -21.02
C SER A 334 7.76 7.43 -20.66
N LEU A 335 8.86 7.45 -21.41
CA LEU A 335 9.93 8.44 -21.23
C LEU A 335 9.43 9.86 -21.55
N ILE A 336 8.70 10.06 -22.66
CA ILE A 336 8.10 11.36 -23.00
C ILE A 336 7.16 11.83 -21.88
N SER A 337 6.31 10.94 -21.36
CA SER A 337 5.45 11.25 -20.21
C SER A 337 6.27 11.73 -19.01
N ALA A 338 7.33 11.00 -18.64
CA ALA A 338 8.20 11.37 -17.54
C ALA A 338 8.89 12.74 -17.77
N LEU A 339 9.41 13.00 -18.96
CA LEU A 339 10.06 14.27 -19.30
C LEU A 339 9.09 15.46 -19.29
N LEU A 340 7.81 15.23 -19.60
CA LEU A 340 6.78 16.26 -19.65
C LEU A 340 6.16 16.54 -18.27
N VAL A 341 6.07 15.54 -17.40
CA VAL A 341 5.30 15.60 -16.14
C VAL A 341 6.19 15.54 -14.89
N ASP A 342 7.23 14.69 -14.86
CA ASP A 342 7.93 14.35 -13.62
C ASP A 342 8.86 15.48 -13.15
N GLY A 343 8.54 16.01 -11.97
CA GLY A 343 9.40 16.96 -11.27
C GLY A 343 9.02 18.43 -11.43
N TYR A 344 9.61 19.27 -10.58
CA TYR A 344 9.37 20.71 -10.57
C TYR A 344 9.93 21.40 -11.83
N GLY A 345 10.91 20.76 -12.46
CA GLY A 345 11.50 21.20 -13.72
C GLY A 345 10.65 20.94 -14.96
N SER A 346 9.59 20.13 -14.86
CA SER A 346 8.90 19.60 -16.03
C SER A 346 8.02 20.67 -16.73
N PRO A 347 7.87 20.61 -18.07
CA PRO A 347 7.07 21.57 -18.83
C PRO A 347 5.63 21.69 -18.34
N PHE A 348 4.94 20.58 -18.06
CA PHE A 348 3.57 20.64 -17.57
C PHE A 348 3.49 21.16 -16.15
N TYR A 349 4.40 20.75 -15.25
CA TYR A 349 4.37 21.25 -13.88
C TYR A 349 4.49 22.78 -13.85
N LYS A 350 5.49 23.32 -14.54
CA LYS A 350 5.70 24.79 -14.67
C LYS A 350 4.54 25.49 -15.36
N GLY A 351 4.02 24.88 -16.43
CA GLY A 351 3.04 25.51 -17.30
C GLY A 351 1.59 25.45 -16.79
N LEU A 352 1.31 24.59 -15.80
CA LEU A 352 -0.03 24.31 -15.28
C LEU A 352 -0.13 24.57 -13.77
N ILE A 353 0.69 23.89 -12.96
CA ILE A 353 0.65 23.97 -11.49
C ILE A 353 1.31 25.26 -10.99
N GLU A 354 2.53 25.58 -11.45
CA GLU A 354 3.22 26.79 -10.97
C GLU A 354 2.52 28.09 -11.38
N THR A 355 1.82 28.08 -12.52
CA THR A 355 0.98 29.19 -12.98
C THR A 355 -0.34 29.32 -12.22
N GLY A 356 -0.68 28.36 -11.35
CA GLY A 356 -1.89 28.37 -10.52
C GLY A 356 -3.17 27.98 -11.25
N LEU A 357 -3.09 27.24 -12.37
CA LEU A 357 -4.28 26.77 -13.10
C LEU A 357 -5.02 25.66 -12.33
N GLY A 358 -4.29 24.90 -11.53
CA GLY A 358 -4.77 23.89 -10.59
C GLY A 358 -3.75 23.66 -9.48
N THR A 359 -4.09 22.80 -8.52
CA THR A 359 -3.27 22.55 -7.32
C THR A 359 -2.36 21.34 -7.47
N ASP A 360 -2.88 20.25 -8.05
CA ASP A 360 -2.16 18.99 -8.25
C ASP A 360 -2.69 18.25 -9.49
N TRP A 361 -2.13 17.08 -9.79
CA TRP A 361 -2.51 16.24 -10.92
C TRP A 361 -3.81 15.48 -10.69
N THR A 362 -4.60 15.25 -11.74
CA THR A 362 -5.68 14.25 -11.67
C THR A 362 -5.13 12.82 -11.62
N PRO A 363 -5.85 11.85 -11.00
CA PRO A 363 -5.38 10.47 -10.85
C PRO A 363 -5.06 9.71 -12.13
N ASN A 364 -5.59 10.13 -13.29
CA ASN A 364 -5.29 9.54 -14.59
C ASN A 364 -4.03 10.11 -15.25
N THR A 365 -3.39 11.14 -14.68
CA THR A 365 -2.25 11.82 -15.30
C THR A 365 -1.05 10.88 -15.50
N GLY A 366 -0.42 10.98 -16.67
CA GLY A 366 0.72 10.17 -17.08
C GLY A 366 0.38 9.17 -18.18
N TYR A 367 1.28 8.21 -18.39
CA TYR A 367 1.15 7.17 -19.40
C TYR A 367 0.66 5.85 -18.78
N ASP A 368 -0.55 5.44 -19.17
CA ASP A 368 -1.13 4.14 -18.84
C ASP A 368 -0.86 3.14 -19.98
N SER A 369 -0.14 2.06 -19.67
CA SER A 369 0.18 0.96 -20.60
C SER A 369 -0.47 -0.36 -20.21
N SER A 370 -1.48 -0.32 -19.32
CA SER A 370 -2.18 -1.51 -18.84
C SER A 370 -2.99 -2.20 -19.94
N GLY A 371 -3.58 -1.43 -20.88
CA GLY A 371 -4.41 -1.93 -21.98
C GLY A 371 -3.64 -2.30 -23.26
N LYS A 372 -4.39 -2.63 -24.32
CA LYS A 372 -3.83 -2.93 -25.65
C LYS A 372 -3.21 -1.71 -26.33
N LEU A 373 -3.85 -0.57 -26.17
CA LEU A 373 -3.36 0.73 -26.63
C LEU A 373 -3.03 1.55 -25.39
N GLY A 374 -1.90 2.26 -25.42
CA GLY A 374 -1.54 3.16 -24.33
C GLY A 374 -2.48 4.37 -24.28
N ILE A 375 -2.67 4.94 -23.10
CA ILE A 375 -3.41 6.19 -22.90
C ILE A 375 -2.44 7.18 -22.24
N PHE A 376 -2.38 8.40 -22.75
CA PHE A 376 -1.71 9.49 -22.04
C PHE A 376 -2.75 10.52 -21.63
N SER A 377 -2.72 10.92 -20.38
CA SER A 377 -3.59 11.96 -19.85
C SER A 377 -2.78 13.02 -19.11
N ILE A 378 -3.27 14.25 -19.15
CA ILE A 378 -2.77 15.35 -18.32
C ILE A 378 -3.97 16.11 -17.78
N GLY A 379 -4.05 16.28 -16.46
CA GLY A 379 -5.18 16.94 -15.84
C GLY A 379 -4.84 17.51 -14.48
N LEU A 380 -5.71 18.38 -13.99
CA LEU A 380 -5.53 19.12 -12.75
C LEU A 380 -6.71 18.94 -11.80
N THR A 381 -6.41 18.84 -10.51
CA THR A 381 -7.33 19.10 -9.40
C THR A 381 -7.23 20.56 -8.97
N GLY A 382 -8.13 21.01 -8.09
CA GLY A 382 -8.09 22.38 -7.57
C GLY A 382 -8.37 23.47 -8.60
N VAL A 383 -9.11 23.15 -9.67
CA VAL A 383 -9.36 24.07 -10.79
C VAL A 383 -10.59 24.94 -10.48
N GLN A 384 -10.53 26.22 -10.86
CA GLN A 384 -11.70 27.10 -10.83
C GLN A 384 -12.60 26.84 -12.04
N GLU A 385 -13.91 27.02 -11.90
CA GLU A 385 -14.86 26.83 -13.00
C GLU A 385 -14.46 27.61 -14.27
N ALA A 386 -14.05 28.87 -14.12
CA ALA A 386 -13.64 29.73 -15.22
C ALA A 386 -12.33 29.30 -15.91
N ASP A 387 -11.54 28.44 -15.26
CA ASP A 387 -10.25 27.96 -15.76
C ASP A 387 -10.34 26.60 -16.46
N VAL A 388 -11.42 25.83 -16.24
CA VAL A 388 -11.64 24.53 -16.90
C VAL A 388 -11.48 24.61 -18.43
N PRO A 389 -12.10 25.57 -19.15
CA PRO A 389 -11.96 25.64 -20.61
C PRO A 389 -10.54 26.01 -21.09
N LYS A 390 -9.69 26.54 -20.20
CA LYS A 390 -8.33 27.00 -20.55
C LYS A 390 -7.32 25.85 -20.60
N LEU A 391 -7.58 24.74 -19.89
CA LEU A 391 -6.63 23.64 -19.74
C LEU A 391 -6.16 23.08 -21.08
N LYS A 392 -7.09 22.71 -21.97
CA LYS A 392 -6.75 22.07 -23.26
C LYS A 392 -5.86 22.95 -24.12
N THR A 393 -6.19 24.24 -24.23
CA THR A 393 -5.38 25.21 -24.98
C THR A 393 -3.99 25.32 -24.40
N ARG A 394 -3.90 25.43 -23.06
CA ARG A 394 -2.62 25.56 -22.36
C ARG A 394 -1.74 24.32 -22.54
N VAL A 395 -2.33 23.13 -22.47
CA VAL A 395 -1.63 21.86 -22.71
C VAL A 395 -1.07 21.80 -24.13
N GLN A 396 -1.85 22.20 -25.13
CA GLN A 396 -1.42 22.24 -26.53
C GLN A 396 -0.28 23.25 -26.77
N GLU A 397 -0.28 24.39 -26.09
CA GLU A 397 0.84 25.35 -26.12
C GLU A 397 2.12 24.73 -25.53
N ILE A 398 2.03 24.11 -24.35
CA ILE A 398 3.19 23.49 -23.68
C ILE A 398 3.77 22.36 -24.53
N LEU A 399 2.91 21.53 -25.16
CA LEU A 399 3.37 20.47 -26.06
C LEU A 399 4.10 21.02 -27.29
N ARG A 400 3.62 22.11 -27.89
CA ARG A 400 4.30 22.77 -29.00
C ARG A 400 5.66 23.32 -28.57
N ASP A 401 5.71 24.02 -27.44
CA ASP A 401 6.95 24.55 -26.88
C ASP A 401 7.97 23.45 -26.57
N ALA A 402 7.53 22.34 -25.98
CA ALA A 402 8.39 21.20 -25.66
C ALA A 402 8.93 20.54 -26.95
N ARG A 403 8.07 20.37 -27.96
CA ARG A 403 8.45 19.82 -29.26
C ARG A 403 9.43 20.72 -30.02
N GLU A 404 9.26 22.04 -29.96
CA GLU A 404 10.15 23.00 -30.63
C GLU A 404 11.52 23.12 -29.95
N LYS A 405 11.56 23.08 -28.62
CA LYS A 405 12.80 23.11 -27.84
C LYS A 405 13.55 21.78 -27.86
N GLY A 406 12.83 20.68 -28.05
CA GLY A 406 13.33 19.32 -27.94
C GLY A 406 13.58 18.88 -26.50
N PHE A 407 13.99 17.63 -26.33
CA PHE A 407 14.25 17.04 -25.02
C PHE A 407 15.75 17.05 -24.64
N ASP A 408 16.05 17.52 -23.43
CA ASP A 408 17.43 17.58 -22.93
C ASP A 408 18.02 16.18 -22.70
N ARG A 409 19.18 15.91 -23.33
CA ARG A 409 19.91 14.65 -23.19
C ARG A 409 20.24 14.32 -21.74
N SER A 410 20.58 15.32 -20.90
CA SER A 410 20.89 15.12 -19.49
C SER A 410 19.69 14.55 -18.71
N LYS A 411 18.47 14.99 -19.04
CA LYS A 411 17.24 14.48 -18.41
C LYS A 411 16.94 13.05 -18.84
N ILE A 412 17.18 12.74 -20.12
CA ILE A 412 17.07 11.36 -20.66
C ILE A 412 18.08 10.44 -19.97
N ASP A 413 19.35 10.85 -19.90
CA ASP A 413 20.40 10.08 -19.23
C ASP A 413 20.09 9.89 -17.73
N GLY A 414 19.50 10.90 -17.08
CA GLY A 414 19.00 10.80 -15.71
C GLY A 414 17.89 9.76 -15.55
N TYR A 415 16.90 9.74 -16.46
CA TYR A 415 15.85 8.72 -16.47
C TYR A 415 16.41 7.30 -16.67
N LEU A 416 17.33 7.12 -17.64
CA LEU A 416 18.00 5.84 -17.87
C LEU A 416 18.83 5.41 -16.66
N HIS A 417 19.48 6.35 -15.97
CA HIS A 417 20.20 6.08 -14.74
C HIS A 417 19.29 5.63 -13.59
N GLN A 418 18.12 6.27 -13.41
CA GLN A 418 17.12 5.82 -12.42
C GLN A 418 16.66 4.38 -12.69
N LEU A 419 16.51 4.03 -13.97
CA LEU A 419 16.17 2.66 -14.34
C LEU A 419 17.31 1.67 -14.07
N GLU A 420 18.57 2.04 -14.35
CA GLU A 420 19.76 1.24 -13.98
C GLU A 420 19.78 0.97 -12.46
N LEU A 421 19.56 2.02 -11.65
CA LEU A 421 19.52 1.93 -10.19
C LEU A 421 18.42 1.01 -9.70
N GLY A 422 17.21 1.09 -10.28
CA GLY A 422 16.09 0.22 -9.96
C GLY A 422 16.37 -1.27 -10.22
N LEU A 423 17.19 -1.59 -11.21
CA LEU A 423 17.60 -2.97 -11.52
C LEU A 423 18.68 -3.49 -10.58
N LYS A 424 19.61 -2.61 -10.17
CA LYS A 424 20.70 -2.98 -9.25
C LYS A 424 20.25 -3.10 -7.81
N HIS A 425 19.22 -2.34 -7.42
CA HIS A 425 18.70 -2.31 -6.06
C HIS A 425 18.14 -3.67 -5.64
N LYS A 426 18.72 -4.27 -4.58
CA LYS A 426 18.28 -5.57 -4.05
C LYS A 426 17.14 -5.39 -3.05
N THR A 427 15.91 -5.67 -3.49
CA THR A 427 14.73 -5.68 -2.61
C THR A 427 14.47 -7.08 -2.02
N ALA A 428 13.84 -7.13 -0.85
CA ALA A 428 13.40 -8.39 -0.24
C ALA A 428 12.20 -9.05 -0.95
N ASN A 429 11.47 -8.26 -1.76
CA ASN A 429 10.25 -8.67 -2.45
C ASN A 429 10.47 -8.79 -3.97
N PHE A 430 11.70 -9.01 -4.44
CA PHE A 430 12.04 -9.00 -5.87
C PHE A 430 11.11 -9.89 -6.71
N GLY A 431 10.85 -11.13 -6.27
CA GLY A 431 9.94 -12.04 -6.96
C GLY A 431 8.51 -11.50 -7.11
N MET A 432 7.97 -10.87 -6.06
CA MET A 432 6.65 -10.23 -6.10
C MET A 432 6.65 -9.00 -7.00
N SER A 433 7.67 -8.14 -6.91
CA SER A 433 7.82 -6.97 -7.80
C SER A 433 7.92 -7.39 -9.27
N LEU A 434 8.62 -8.49 -9.56
CA LEU A 434 8.71 -9.03 -10.91
C LEU A 434 7.37 -9.58 -11.39
N LEU A 435 6.65 -10.32 -10.53
CA LEU A 435 5.30 -10.80 -10.83
C LEU A 435 4.36 -9.64 -11.20
N HIS A 436 4.28 -8.59 -10.38
CA HIS A 436 3.40 -7.44 -10.62
C HIS A 436 3.77 -6.68 -11.91
N ARG A 437 5.04 -6.70 -12.32
CA ARG A 437 5.49 -6.09 -13.58
C ARG A 437 5.12 -6.91 -14.81
N LEU A 438 5.23 -8.24 -14.72
CA LEU A 438 5.07 -9.14 -15.87
C LEU A 438 3.62 -9.58 -16.07
N LYS A 439 2.90 -9.90 -14.99
CA LYS A 439 1.59 -10.56 -15.06
C LYS A 439 0.53 -9.74 -15.82
N PRO A 440 0.34 -8.43 -15.56
CA PRO A 440 -0.67 -7.65 -16.29
C PRO A 440 -0.39 -7.60 -17.80
N LYS A 441 0.86 -7.28 -18.15
CA LYS A 441 1.35 -7.23 -19.54
C LYS A 441 1.17 -8.58 -20.25
N TRP A 442 1.40 -9.68 -19.54
CA TRP A 442 1.20 -11.01 -20.09
C TRP A 442 -0.26 -11.28 -20.45
N PHE A 443 -1.24 -10.79 -19.67
CA PHE A 443 -2.68 -10.91 -19.98
C PHE A 443 -3.15 -9.99 -21.12
N THR A 444 -2.41 -8.92 -21.40
CA THR A 444 -2.68 -7.99 -22.52
C THR A 444 -1.85 -8.27 -23.77
N GLY A 445 -1.22 -9.44 -23.83
CA GLY A 445 -0.58 -9.98 -25.03
C GLY A 445 0.89 -9.57 -25.22
N VAL A 446 1.49 -8.90 -24.25
CA VAL A 446 2.93 -8.63 -24.24
C VAL A 446 3.69 -9.90 -23.83
N ASP A 447 4.76 -10.20 -24.55
CA ASP A 447 5.63 -11.32 -24.23
C ASP A 447 6.46 -11.03 -22.95
N PRO A 448 6.38 -11.88 -21.89
CA PRO A 448 7.19 -11.71 -20.69
C PRO A 448 8.70 -11.72 -20.94
N PHE A 449 9.17 -12.42 -21.99
CA PHE A 449 10.60 -12.48 -22.34
C PHE A 449 11.10 -11.16 -22.89
N ASP A 450 10.27 -10.45 -23.64
CA ASP A 450 10.58 -9.11 -24.14
C ASP A 450 10.56 -8.10 -23.00
N SER A 451 9.62 -8.24 -22.06
CA SER A 451 9.56 -7.41 -20.85
C SER A 451 10.73 -7.61 -19.88
N LEU A 452 11.40 -8.78 -19.93
CA LEU A 452 12.62 -9.08 -19.19
C LEU A 452 13.89 -8.62 -19.91
N ALA A 453 13.81 -8.37 -21.22
CA ALA A 453 14.92 -8.04 -22.10
C ALA A 453 15.33 -6.56 -21.98
N TRP A 454 15.74 -6.16 -20.78
CA TRP A 454 15.94 -4.75 -20.47
C TRP A 454 17.06 -4.10 -21.29
N ASN A 455 18.25 -4.71 -21.28
CA ASN A 455 19.40 -4.20 -22.03
C ASN A 455 19.12 -4.15 -23.54
N ASP A 456 18.39 -5.15 -24.06
CA ASP A 456 17.98 -5.19 -25.47
C ASP A 456 17.03 -4.02 -25.80
N THR A 457 16.09 -3.72 -24.88
CA THR A 457 15.14 -2.61 -25.03
C THR A 457 15.85 -1.26 -25.01
N ILE A 458 16.78 -1.04 -24.07
CA ILE A 458 17.58 0.19 -24.02
C ILE A 458 18.43 0.35 -25.28
N ALA A 459 19.10 -0.72 -25.74
CA ALA A 459 19.93 -0.65 -26.94
C ALA A 459 19.09 -0.34 -28.20
N ALA A 460 17.90 -0.93 -28.30
CA ALA A 460 16.97 -0.63 -29.37
C ALA A 460 16.43 0.80 -29.29
N PHE A 461 16.11 1.29 -28.09
CA PHE A 461 15.73 2.68 -27.85
C PHE A 461 16.85 3.65 -28.26
N GLU A 462 18.09 3.44 -27.82
CA GLU A 462 19.22 4.31 -28.16
C GLU A 462 19.45 4.38 -29.68
N LYS A 463 19.24 3.27 -30.39
CA LYS A 463 19.31 3.23 -31.86
C LYS A 463 18.21 4.07 -32.53
N GLU A 464 16.99 4.03 -32.00
CA GLU A 464 15.89 4.86 -32.50
C GLU A 464 16.11 6.33 -32.14
N PHE A 465 16.54 6.60 -30.91
CA PHE A 465 16.86 7.95 -30.41
C PHE A 465 18.01 8.62 -31.17
N ALA A 466 18.95 7.84 -31.73
CA ALA A 466 20.00 8.37 -32.59
C ALA A 466 19.47 8.96 -33.92
N LYS A 467 18.21 8.70 -34.30
CA LYS A 467 17.55 9.37 -35.42
C LYS A 467 17.09 10.75 -34.97
N GLU A 468 17.47 11.77 -35.74
CA GLU A 468 17.11 13.16 -35.45
C GLU A 468 15.59 13.33 -35.32
N GLY A 469 15.15 13.95 -34.23
CA GLY A 469 13.73 14.25 -33.98
C GLY A 469 12.86 13.04 -33.62
N TYR A 470 13.41 11.91 -33.17
CA TYR A 470 12.62 10.71 -32.88
C TYR A 470 11.53 10.93 -31.82
N LEU A 471 11.88 11.52 -30.66
CA LEU A 471 10.92 11.76 -29.59
C LEU A 471 9.91 12.86 -29.96
N GLU A 472 10.40 13.92 -30.61
CA GLU A 472 9.59 15.00 -31.15
C GLU A 472 8.57 14.48 -32.18
N GLY A 473 8.99 13.52 -33.02
CA GLY A 473 8.13 12.85 -33.99
C GLY A 473 7.03 12.02 -33.33
N LEU A 474 7.27 11.43 -32.15
CA LEU A 474 6.23 10.76 -31.37
C LEU A 474 5.24 11.76 -30.75
N VAL A 475 5.71 12.93 -30.31
CA VAL A 475 4.84 14.03 -29.85
C VAL A 475 3.95 14.52 -31.00
N ASP A 476 4.53 14.73 -32.19
CA ASP A 476 3.80 15.11 -33.42
C ASP A 476 2.74 14.05 -33.77
N LYS A 477 3.13 12.76 -33.74
CA LYS A 477 2.26 11.64 -34.10
C LYS A 477 1.05 11.50 -33.16
N TYR A 478 1.24 11.68 -31.86
CA TYR A 478 0.24 11.27 -30.88
C TYR A 478 -0.41 12.40 -30.08
N LEU A 479 0.31 13.47 -29.75
CA LEU A 479 -0.13 14.47 -28.77
C LEU A 479 -0.50 15.82 -29.41
N LEU A 480 0.14 16.20 -30.52
CA LEU A 480 -0.13 17.45 -31.25
C LEU A 480 -1.27 17.31 -32.26
N ASN A 481 -2.43 16.90 -31.78
CA ASN A 481 -3.68 16.82 -32.54
C ASN A 481 -4.89 17.04 -31.62
N ASP A 482 -6.08 17.12 -32.22
CA ASP A 482 -7.34 17.38 -31.51
C ASP A 482 -8.18 16.10 -31.24
N ASN A 483 -7.62 14.91 -31.45
CA ASN A 483 -8.28 13.63 -31.22
C ASN A 483 -8.23 13.27 -29.73
N THR A 484 -8.93 14.06 -28.91
CA THR A 484 -8.82 14.04 -27.44
C THR A 484 -10.13 13.69 -26.76
N LEU A 485 -10.06 13.09 -25.57
CA LEU A 485 -11.15 13.11 -24.60
C LEU A 485 -10.85 14.15 -23.50
N SER A 486 -11.71 15.16 -23.39
CA SER A 486 -11.75 16.05 -22.22
C SER A 486 -12.73 15.50 -21.19
N PHE A 487 -12.29 15.27 -19.97
CA PHE A 487 -13.12 14.74 -18.89
C PHE A 487 -13.10 15.70 -17.70
N THR A 488 -14.27 16.18 -17.28
CA THR A 488 -14.43 17.14 -16.18
C THR A 488 -15.42 16.60 -15.14
N MET A 489 -15.01 16.63 -13.87
CA MET A 489 -15.86 16.39 -12.72
C MET A 489 -16.06 17.69 -11.94
N ALA A 490 -17.29 18.20 -11.94
CA ALA A 490 -17.70 19.40 -11.23
C ALA A 490 -18.16 19.07 -9.79
N PRO A 491 -17.87 19.90 -8.80
CA PRO A 491 -18.36 19.71 -7.44
C PRO A 491 -19.90 19.86 -7.39
N SER A 492 -20.58 18.98 -6.67
CA SER A 492 -22.02 19.09 -6.37
C SER A 492 -22.27 18.98 -4.88
N ALA A 493 -22.94 20.00 -4.32
CA ALA A 493 -23.35 20.03 -2.92
C ALA A 493 -24.42 18.96 -2.58
N THR A 494 -25.17 18.49 -3.58
CA THR A 494 -26.20 17.45 -3.39
C THR A 494 -25.69 16.04 -3.66
N PHE A 495 -24.44 15.87 -4.13
CA PHE A 495 -23.92 14.56 -4.57
C PHE A 495 -24.14 13.43 -3.54
N GLY A 496 -23.81 13.69 -2.27
CA GLY A 496 -24.02 12.71 -1.20
C GLY A 496 -25.50 12.41 -0.92
N GLN A 497 -26.38 13.41 -1.05
CA GLN A 497 -27.82 13.26 -0.88
C GLN A 497 -28.44 12.47 -2.04
N ASP A 498 -28.03 12.78 -3.27
CA ASP A 498 -28.48 12.11 -4.49
C ASP A 498 -28.06 10.63 -4.48
N LEU A 499 -26.83 10.33 -4.04
CA LEU A 499 -26.33 8.98 -3.88
C LEU A 499 -27.11 8.19 -2.81
N ALA A 500 -27.41 8.82 -1.67
CA ALA A 500 -28.21 8.20 -0.61
C ALA A 500 -29.66 7.93 -1.06
N ALA A 501 -30.27 8.86 -1.79
CA ALA A 501 -31.61 8.71 -2.34
C ALA A 501 -31.68 7.60 -3.40
N GLU A 502 -30.65 7.46 -4.24
CA GLU A 502 -30.55 6.34 -5.17
C GLU A 502 -30.45 5.00 -4.42
N GLU A 503 -29.60 4.89 -3.41
CA GLU A 503 -29.46 3.67 -2.61
C GLU A 503 -30.78 3.28 -1.93
N GLU A 504 -31.51 4.25 -1.36
CA GLU A 504 -32.82 4.03 -0.74
C GLU A 504 -33.87 3.55 -1.76
N ALA A 505 -33.91 4.16 -2.95
CA ALA A 505 -34.82 3.75 -4.02
C ALA A 505 -34.52 2.33 -4.51
N ARG A 506 -33.24 2.00 -4.70
CA ARG A 506 -32.77 0.67 -5.12
C ARG A 506 -33.05 -0.39 -4.05
N LEU A 507 -32.83 -0.07 -2.78
CA LEU A 507 -33.16 -0.95 -1.65
C LEU A 507 -34.67 -1.23 -1.61
N THR A 508 -35.49 -0.19 -1.73
CA THR A 508 -36.95 -0.30 -1.78
C THR A 508 -37.40 -1.20 -2.94
N ALA A 509 -36.79 -1.07 -4.12
CA ALA A 509 -37.08 -1.94 -5.26
C ALA A 509 -36.75 -3.42 -4.97
N LYS A 510 -35.60 -3.72 -4.33
CA LYS A 510 -35.23 -5.11 -3.97
C LYS A 510 -36.18 -5.68 -2.90
N ILE A 511 -36.61 -4.87 -1.93
CA ILE A 511 -37.60 -5.27 -0.92
C ILE A 511 -38.96 -5.57 -1.59
N SER A 512 -39.42 -4.71 -2.51
CA SER A 512 -40.67 -4.93 -3.26
C SER A 512 -40.63 -6.23 -4.08
N GLN A 513 -39.51 -6.55 -4.73
CA GLN A 513 -39.34 -7.84 -5.42
C GLN A 513 -39.45 -9.03 -4.45
N GLN A 514 -38.97 -8.89 -3.22
CA GLN A 514 -39.12 -9.92 -2.19
C GLN A 514 -40.56 -10.00 -1.67
N VAL A 515 -41.26 -8.88 -1.55
CA VAL A 515 -42.69 -8.82 -1.19
C VAL A 515 -43.54 -9.59 -2.19
N GLU A 516 -43.29 -9.39 -3.50
CA GLU A 516 -43.98 -10.12 -4.57
C GLU A 516 -43.74 -11.63 -4.48
N LYS A 517 -42.51 -12.06 -4.16
CA LYS A 517 -42.16 -13.49 -4.00
C LYS A 517 -42.75 -14.10 -2.71
N SER A 518 -42.76 -13.36 -1.62
CA SER A 518 -43.19 -13.84 -0.30
C SER A 518 -44.69 -13.66 -0.03
N GLY A 519 -45.42 -12.93 -0.87
CA GLY A 519 -46.87 -12.72 -0.77
C GLY A 519 -47.29 -11.65 0.26
N GLY A 520 -46.37 -10.81 0.72
CA GLY A 520 -46.65 -9.73 1.68
C GLY A 520 -45.38 -9.16 2.35
N MET A 521 -45.47 -7.92 2.86
CA MET A 521 -44.33 -7.21 3.46
C MET A 521 -43.83 -7.89 4.74
N GLU A 522 -44.73 -8.36 5.60
CA GLU A 522 -44.37 -9.06 6.83
C GLU A 522 -43.65 -10.38 6.54
N GLN A 523 -44.13 -11.12 5.54
CA GLN A 523 -43.53 -12.39 5.10
C GLN A 523 -42.17 -12.16 4.43
N ALA A 524 -42.02 -11.09 3.64
CA ALA A 524 -40.74 -10.71 3.05
C ALA A 524 -39.71 -10.35 4.12
N GLN A 525 -40.09 -9.52 5.10
CA GLN A 525 -39.21 -9.16 6.21
C GLN A 525 -38.80 -10.38 7.03
N LYS A 526 -39.75 -11.26 7.40
CA LYS A 526 -39.44 -12.51 8.11
C LYS A 526 -38.50 -13.42 7.31
N ALA A 527 -38.66 -13.50 6.00
CA ALA A 527 -37.78 -14.29 5.14
C ALA A 527 -36.35 -13.74 5.10
N LEU A 528 -36.20 -12.41 5.01
CA LEU A 528 -34.89 -11.74 5.02
C LEU A 528 -34.20 -11.87 6.39
N GLU A 529 -34.94 -11.69 7.48
CA GLU A 529 -34.46 -11.92 8.84
C GLU A 529 -34.02 -13.39 9.04
N ALA A 530 -34.84 -14.36 8.59
CA ALA A 530 -34.49 -15.78 8.69
C ALA A 530 -33.20 -16.13 7.92
N ARG A 531 -33.03 -15.62 6.69
CA ARG A 531 -31.80 -15.82 5.92
C ARG A 531 -30.56 -15.22 6.61
N GLU A 532 -30.70 -14.05 7.24
CA GLU A 532 -29.61 -13.44 8.00
C GLU A 532 -29.25 -14.27 9.24
N LEU A 533 -30.25 -14.84 9.93
CA LEU A 533 -30.05 -15.73 11.06
C LEU A 533 -29.38 -17.06 10.65
N GLU A 534 -29.76 -17.62 9.50
CA GLU A 534 -29.09 -18.79 8.92
C GLU A 534 -27.62 -18.50 8.61
N LEU A 535 -27.33 -17.34 8.00
CA LEU A 535 -25.96 -16.91 7.73
C LEU A 535 -25.16 -16.71 9.02
N LEU A 536 -25.74 -16.10 10.05
CA LEU A 536 -25.11 -15.95 11.36
C LEU A 536 -24.81 -17.31 12.01
N ALA A 537 -25.73 -18.27 11.89
CA ALA A 537 -25.53 -19.62 12.38
C ALA A 537 -24.38 -20.31 11.63
N GLU A 538 -24.28 -20.10 10.31
CA GLU A 538 -23.17 -20.61 9.51
C GLU A 538 -21.84 -19.93 9.84
N GLN A 539 -21.83 -18.62 10.06
CA GLN A 539 -20.66 -17.85 10.51
C GLN A 539 -20.17 -18.37 11.86
N SER A 540 -21.08 -18.73 12.75
CA SER A 540 -20.74 -19.23 14.08
C SER A 540 -20.03 -20.60 14.05
N LYS A 541 -20.13 -21.36 12.94
CA LYS A 541 -19.42 -22.65 12.76
C LYS A 541 -17.90 -22.47 12.67
N THR A 542 -17.39 -21.29 12.29
CA THR A 542 -15.95 -21.01 12.21
C THR A 542 -15.19 -21.38 13.49
N ASN A 543 -15.84 -21.26 14.65
CA ASN A 543 -15.25 -21.54 15.96
C ASN A 543 -15.24 -23.03 16.35
N THR A 544 -15.94 -23.89 15.62
CA THR A 544 -16.13 -25.30 15.96
C THR A 544 -15.75 -26.28 14.85
N GLU A 545 -15.44 -25.77 13.64
CA GLU A 545 -14.99 -26.61 12.52
C GLU A 545 -13.66 -27.29 12.80
N ASP A 546 -13.55 -28.55 12.38
CA ASP A 546 -12.28 -29.27 12.38
C ASP A 546 -11.38 -28.73 11.26
N LEU A 547 -10.20 -28.27 11.66
CA LEU A 547 -9.21 -27.68 10.74
C LEU A 547 -8.13 -28.69 10.33
N SER A 548 -8.30 -29.98 10.63
CA SER A 548 -7.33 -31.04 10.33
C SER A 548 -7.06 -31.25 8.84
N CYS A 549 -8.01 -30.87 7.97
CA CYS A 549 -7.85 -30.96 6.52
C CYS A 549 -6.84 -29.93 5.97
N LEU A 550 -6.67 -28.79 6.65
CA LEU A 550 -5.71 -27.78 6.22
C LEU A 550 -4.28 -28.22 6.54
N PRO A 551 -3.32 -27.93 5.67
CA PRO A 551 -1.92 -28.10 6.01
C PRO A 551 -1.48 -27.08 7.09
N SER A 552 -0.29 -27.28 7.65
CA SER A 552 0.33 -26.33 8.57
C SER A 552 1.83 -26.51 8.59
N VAL A 553 2.54 -25.43 8.88
CA VAL A 553 3.87 -25.48 9.48
C VAL A 553 3.77 -25.58 11.00
N HIS A 554 4.87 -25.88 11.68
CA HIS A 554 4.94 -26.01 13.14
C HIS A 554 5.93 -25.03 13.74
N VAL A 555 5.77 -24.71 15.03
CA VAL A 555 6.76 -23.89 15.75
C VAL A 555 8.13 -24.59 15.79
N ALA A 556 8.14 -25.92 15.73
CA ALA A 556 9.38 -26.71 15.61
C ALA A 556 10.16 -26.43 14.32
N ASP A 557 9.51 -25.94 13.26
CA ASP A 557 10.14 -25.56 12.00
C ASP A 557 10.82 -24.18 12.08
N ILE A 558 10.60 -23.43 13.17
CA ILE A 558 11.16 -22.10 13.38
C ILE A 558 12.50 -22.25 14.12
N PRO A 559 13.63 -21.81 13.53
CA PRO A 559 14.93 -21.90 14.20
C PRO A 559 14.92 -21.13 15.52
N ARG A 560 15.33 -21.75 16.61
CA ARG A 560 15.37 -21.07 17.92
C ARG A 560 16.39 -19.92 17.97
N ARG A 561 17.47 -20.03 17.19
CA ARG A 561 18.52 -19.02 17.04
C ARG A 561 18.65 -18.58 15.58
N LYS A 562 18.85 -17.29 15.37
CA LYS A 562 19.15 -16.71 14.06
C LYS A 562 20.60 -16.23 14.06
N GLU A 563 21.27 -16.34 12.91
CA GLU A 563 22.61 -15.76 12.75
C GLU A 563 22.52 -14.23 12.89
N PRO A 564 23.34 -13.61 13.76
CA PRO A 564 23.30 -12.18 13.96
C PRO A 564 23.85 -11.43 12.74
N VAL A 565 23.28 -10.27 12.47
CA VAL A 565 23.85 -9.33 11.49
C VAL A 565 25.18 -8.81 12.04
N VAL A 566 26.27 -9.08 11.32
CA VAL A 566 27.60 -8.54 11.65
C VAL A 566 27.63 -7.05 11.31
N LEU A 567 27.95 -6.22 12.31
CA LEU A 567 28.08 -4.78 12.22
C LEU A 567 29.46 -4.37 12.76
N ARG A 568 30.08 -3.37 12.13
CA ARG A 568 31.33 -2.75 12.62
C ARG A 568 31.01 -1.32 13.05
N ASN A 569 31.30 -0.99 14.30
CA ASN A 569 31.10 0.37 14.81
C ASN A 569 32.43 1.14 14.80
N GLU A 570 32.34 2.43 14.53
CA GLU A 570 33.46 3.36 14.50
C GLU A 570 33.01 4.71 15.06
N THR A 571 33.85 5.35 15.87
CA THR A 571 33.54 6.66 16.46
C THR A 571 34.56 7.68 16.01
N THR A 572 34.07 8.82 15.56
CA THR A 572 34.85 10.02 15.23
C THR A 572 34.37 11.19 16.09
N ASP A 573 35.08 12.32 16.06
CA ASP A 573 34.65 13.54 16.75
C ASP A 573 33.30 14.07 16.25
N ARG A 574 32.96 13.80 14.98
CA ARG A 574 31.77 14.34 14.30
C ARG A 574 30.63 13.34 14.17
N ALA A 575 30.89 12.04 14.25
CA ALA A 575 29.86 11.02 14.13
C ALA A 575 30.18 9.68 14.80
N ASP A 576 29.15 8.99 15.28
CA ASP A 576 29.17 7.55 15.57
C ASP A 576 28.64 6.78 14.36
N ILE A 577 29.44 5.87 13.81
CA ILE A 577 29.24 5.26 12.49
C ILE A 577 29.02 3.75 12.64
N GLN A 578 27.91 3.26 12.10
CA GLN A 578 27.60 1.84 11.95
C GLN A 578 27.87 1.38 10.51
N TRP A 579 28.79 0.44 10.32
CA TRP A 579 29.10 -0.16 9.02
C TRP A 579 28.45 -1.53 8.87
N ARG A 580 27.82 -1.74 7.72
CA ARG A 580 27.36 -3.04 7.24
C ARG A 580 28.04 -3.35 5.90
N GLU A 581 28.96 -4.31 5.93
CA GLU A 581 29.62 -4.83 4.74
C GLU A 581 28.83 -6.02 4.20
N ALA A 582 28.22 -5.86 3.03
CA ALA A 582 27.33 -6.85 2.44
C ALA A 582 27.29 -6.68 0.90
N PRO A 583 26.93 -7.74 0.13
CA PRO A 583 26.91 -7.67 -1.32
C PRO A 583 25.77 -6.78 -1.85
N THR A 584 26.03 -5.49 -2.02
CA THR A 584 25.03 -4.48 -2.40
C THR A 584 24.88 -4.28 -3.90
N ASN A 585 25.72 -4.94 -4.72
CA ASN A 585 25.71 -4.83 -6.19
C ASN A 585 26.13 -3.44 -6.68
N GLY A 586 27.22 -2.92 -6.12
CA GLY A 586 27.80 -1.64 -6.52
C GLY A 586 27.01 -0.42 -6.07
N LEU A 587 26.17 -0.60 -5.04
CA LEU A 587 25.36 0.44 -4.40
C LEU A 587 25.85 0.73 -2.99
N THR A 588 25.84 1.99 -2.62
CA THR A 588 26.07 2.43 -1.24
C THR A 588 24.82 3.09 -0.71
N TYR A 589 24.40 2.67 0.48
CA TYR A 589 23.28 3.23 1.23
C TYR A 589 23.80 3.99 2.43
N PHE A 590 23.39 5.24 2.56
CA PHE A 590 23.75 6.13 3.64
C PHE A 590 22.52 6.53 4.44
N ARG A 591 22.65 6.55 5.76
CA ARG A 591 21.72 7.22 6.67
C ARG A 591 22.49 8.00 7.72
N ALA A 592 21.99 9.16 8.12
CA ALA A 592 22.50 9.88 9.29
C ALA A 592 21.36 10.48 10.10
N ILE A 593 21.51 10.53 11.41
CA ILE A 593 20.53 11.09 12.33
C ILE A 593 21.22 12.17 13.15
N ASN A 594 20.62 13.35 13.16
CA ASN A 594 20.94 14.37 14.13
C ASN A 594 19.88 14.35 15.23
N VAL A 595 20.30 14.11 16.47
CA VAL A 595 19.40 14.10 17.64
C VAL A 595 19.31 15.52 18.19
N LEU A 596 18.09 16.02 18.34
CA LEU A 596 17.80 17.36 18.88
C LEU A 596 17.21 17.23 20.28
N GLU A 597 17.92 17.75 21.27
CA GLU A 597 17.44 17.76 22.65
C GLU A 597 16.49 18.95 22.88
N SER A 598 15.31 18.67 23.46
CA SER A 598 14.29 19.68 23.82
C SER A 598 13.80 20.52 22.63
N LEU A 599 13.63 19.91 21.45
CA LEU A 599 13.09 20.60 20.27
C LEU A 599 11.72 21.24 20.58
N PRO A 600 11.53 22.54 20.34
CA PRO A 600 10.22 23.18 20.52
C PRO A 600 9.14 22.61 19.60
N ASP A 601 7.94 22.40 20.13
CA ASP A 601 6.78 21.88 19.39
C ASP A 601 6.46 22.67 18.11
N ASP A 602 6.58 24.00 18.14
CA ASP A 602 6.31 24.87 17.00
C ASP A 602 7.34 24.74 15.86
N LEU A 603 8.56 24.27 16.17
CA LEU A 603 9.55 23.88 15.17
C LEU A 603 9.33 22.44 14.71
N ARG A 604 9.03 21.53 15.64
CA ARG A 604 8.79 20.10 15.34
C ARG A 604 7.69 19.92 14.30
N SER A 605 6.52 20.54 14.51
CA SER A 605 5.38 20.39 13.59
C SER A 605 5.65 20.99 12.19
N LEU A 606 6.67 21.84 12.06
CA LEU A 606 7.10 22.41 10.78
C LEU A 606 8.24 21.61 10.12
N ILE A 607 8.75 20.55 10.74
CA ILE A 607 9.78 19.70 10.11
C ILE A 607 9.29 19.07 8.79
N PRO A 608 8.07 18.52 8.68
CA PRO A 608 7.57 18.01 7.39
C PRO A 608 7.57 19.09 6.30
N LEU A 609 7.08 20.30 6.62
CA LEU A 609 7.12 21.42 5.67
C LEU A 609 8.54 21.84 5.32
N PHE A 610 9.47 21.81 6.29
CA PHE A 610 10.89 22.06 6.05
C PHE A 610 11.47 21.06 5.06
N THR A 611 11.21 19.76 5.25
CA THR A 611 11.73 18.71 4.38
C THR A 611 11.17 18.80 2.97
N ASP A 612 9.91 19.23 2.81
CA ASP A 612 9.33 19.47 1.49
C ASP A 612 9.92 20.75 0.85
N SER A 613 10.11 21.80 1.65
CA SER A 613 10.66 23.09 1.18
C SER A 613 12.08 22.97 0.63
N ILE A 614 12.96 22.21 1.29
CA ILE A 614 14.34 22.04 0.79
C ILE A 614 14.40 21.27 -0.52
N MET A 615 13.37 20.47 -0.82
CA MET A 615 13.19 19.76 -2.09
C MET A 615 12.47 20.61 -3.15
N ARG A 616 12.15 21.89 -2.86
CA ARG A 616 11.39 22.78 -3.74
C ARG A 616 12.09 24.10 -4.08
N LEU A 617 12.72 24.74 -3.10
CA LEU A 617 13.18 26.13 -3.22
C LEU A 617 14.49 26.30 -4.02
N GLY A 618 15.32 25.26 -4.06
CA GLY A 618 16.68 25.37 -4.59
C GLY A 618 17.64 26.14 -3.67
N THR A 619 18.80 26.49 -4.22
CA THR A 619 19.92 27.13 -3.51
C THR A 619 20.24 28.48 -4.13
N LYS A 620 21.23 29.21 -3.60
CA LYS A 620 21.66 30.50 -4.18
C LYS A 620 22.32 30.35 -5.55
N ASP A 621 22.94 29.20 -5.81
CA ASP A 621 23.74 28.93 -7.01
C ASP A 621 23.09 27.90 -7.96
N MET A 622 22.07 27.17 -7.52
CA MET A 622 21.35 26.19 -8.35
C MET A 622 19.84 26.28 -8.13
N SER A 623 19.09 26.28 -9.24
CA SER A 623 17.63 26.11 -9.18
C SER A 623 17.25 24.71 -8.70
N MET A 624 16.00 24.55 -8.25
CA MET A 624 15.53 23.21 -7.86
C MET A 624 15.50 22.24 -9.02
N GLU A 625 15.19 22.70 -10.24
CA GLU A 625 15.27 21.88 -11.45
C GLU A 625 16.67 21.29 -11.65
N GLN A 626 17.72 22.12 -11.52
CA GLN A 626 19.09 21.65 -11.69
C GLN A 626 19.51 20.65 -10.61
N LEU A 627 19.04 20.86 -9.37
CA LEU A 627 19.28 19.92 -8.27
C LEU A 627 18.55 18.60 -8.51
N GLU A 628 17.29 18.65 -8.93
CA GLU A 628 16.47 17.47 -9.22
C GLU A 628 17.08 16.64 -10.37
N ASP A 629 17.49 17.29 -11.46
CA ASP A 629 18.16 16.65 -12.58
C ASP A 629 19.47 15.98 -12.11
N LEU A 630 20.26 16.64 -11.26
CA LEU A 630 21.49 16.07 -10.73
C LEU A 630 21.24 14.91 -9.76
N ILE A 631 20.18 14.98 -8.94
CA ILE A 631 19.73 13.89 -8.07
C ILE A 631 19.38 12.66 -8.93
N LYS A 632 18.57 12.84 -9.97
CA LYS A 632 18.18 11.78 -10.92
C LYS A 632 19.38 11.24 -11.72
N LEU A 633 20.36 12.08 -12.04
CA LEU A 633 21.54 11.68 -12.82
C LEU A 633 22.62 10.97 -12.01
N LYS A 634 22.68 11.17 -10.70
CA LYS A 634 23.80 10.69 -9.87
C LYS A 634 23.42 9.76 -8.73
N THR A 635 22.17 9.79 -8.28
CA THR A 635 21.73 9.10 -7.07
C THR A 635 20.47 8.30 -7.35
N GLY A 636 20.16 7.31 -6.51
CA GLY A 636 18.83 6.69 -6.47
C GLY A 636 17.88 7.37 -5.50
N GLY A 637 18.08 8.67 -5.28
CA GLY A 637 17.32 9.47 -4.36
C GLY A 637 18.10 9.85 -3.10
N VAL A 638 17.80 11.06 -2.62
CA VAL A 638 18.22 11.60 -1.33
C VAL A 638 16.97 12.10 -0.62
N SER A 639 16.92 11.98 0.70
CA SER A 639 15.78 12.45 1.48
C SER A 639 16.20 12.94 2.86
N VAL A 640 15.38 13.84 3.40
CA VAL A 640 15.48 14.40 4.74
C VAL A 640 14.11 14.21 5.38
N GLY A 641 14.06 13.76 6.62
CA GLY A 641 12.81 13.47 7.32
C GLY A 641 12.92 13.73 8.81
N TYR A 642 11.77 13.69 9.49
CA TYR A 642 11.71 13.65 10.94
C TYR A 642 12.10 12.26 11.45
N HIS A 643 12.82 12.21 12.58
CA HIS A 643 13.11 10.99 13.29
C HIS A 643 12.64 11.09 14.74
N SER A 644 11.94 10.07 15.20
CA SER A 644 11.76 9.80 16.62
C SER A 644 11.78 8.30 16.90
N ALA A 645 12.23 7.93 18.10
CA ALA A 645 12.30 6.54 18.54
C ALA A 645 12.19 6.42 20.06
N SER A 646 11.27 5.56 20.53
CA SER A 646 11.19 5.13 21.92
C SER A 646 12.45 4.36 22.35
N HIS A 647 12.84 4.47 23.62
CA HIS A 647 13.96 3.71 24.16
C HIS A 647 13.53 2.24 24.42
N PRO A 648 14.27 1.21 23.96
CA PRO A 648 13.85 -0.20 24.06
C PRO A 648 13.55 -0.70 25.47
N ALA A 649 14.22 -0.13 26.49
CA ALA A 649 13.98 -0.48 27.89
C ALA A 649 12.95 0.41 28.61
N ASP A 650 12.56 1.55 28.03
CA ASP A 650 11.68 2.53 28.67
C ASP A 650 10.93 3.36 27.63
N PHE A 651 9.69 2.97 27.35
CA PHE A 651 8.85 3.64 26.34
C PHE A 651 8.39 5.05 26.75
N THR A 652 8.63 5.48 28.00
CA THR A 652 8.35 6.85 28.45
C THR A 652 9.46 7.84 28.04
N ARG A 653 10.54 7.32 27.46
CA ARG A 653 11.66 8.08 26.89
C ARG A 653 11.71 7.85 25.39
N ALA A 654 11.94 8.93 24.64
CA ALA A 654 12.22 8.86 23.22
C ALA A 654 13.33 9.85 22.86
N THR A 655 14.05 9.56 21.78
CA THR A 655 14.92 10.52 21.09
C THR A 655 14.18 11.10 19.91
N GLU A 656 14.47 12.34 19.54
CA GLU A 656 13.94 12.97 18.34
C GLU A 656 14.98 13.78 17.59
N GLY A 657 14.69 14.12 16.33
CA GLY A 657 15.52 14.98 15.51
C GLY A 657 15.26 14.79 14.02
N LEU A 658 16.29 14.91 13.19
CA LEU A 658 16.21 14.72 11.74
C LEU A 658 16.99 13.50 11.29
N ILE A 659 16.48 12.83 10.26
CA ILE A 659 17.16 11.75 9.54
C ILE A 659 17.42 12.17 8.09
N PHE A 660 18.61 11.84 7.60
CA PHE A 660 19.04 12.03 6.23
C PHE A 660 19.28 10.65 5.63
N SER A 661 18.85 10.42 4.40
CA SER A 661 19.09 9.17 3.69
C SER A 661 19.54 9.43 2.27
N GLY A 662 20.36 8.52 1.73
CA GLY A 662 20.77 8.57 0.34
C GLY A 662 21.16 7.18 -0.17
N MET A 663 20.96 6.98 -1.46
CA MET A 663 21.43 5.80 -2.20
C MET A 663 22.14 6.27 -3.47
N ALA A 664 23.29 5.69 -3.79
CA ALA A 664 23.97 5.95 -5.05
C ALA A 664 24.79 4.73 -5.49
N LEU A 665 25.14 4.67 -6.78
CA LEU A 665 26.24 3.80 -7.20
C LEU A 665 27.53 4.28 -6.54
N ASP A 666 28.44 3.36 -6.24
CA ASP A 666 29.65 3.67 -5.45
C ASP A 666 30.45 4.85 -6.04
N ARG A 667 30.56 4.92 -7.37
CA ARG A 667 31.22 6.02 -8.09
C ARG A 667 30.61 7.42 -7.87
N ASN A 668 29.35 7.49 -7.43
CA ASN A 668 28.59 8.72 -7.26
C ASN A 668 28.36 9.10 -5.79
N VAL A 669 28.88 8.32 -4.83
CA VAL A 669 28.73 8.60 -3.38
C VAL A 669 29.22 10.00 -2.97
N PRO A 670 30.36 10.52 -3.48
CA PRO A 670 30.78 11.89 -3.18
C PRO A 670 29.74 12.93 -3.59
N THR A 671 29.14 12.78 -4.78
CA THR A 671 28.09 13.70 -5.27
C THR A 671 26.80 13.58 -4.47
N MET A 672 26.43 12.38 -4.01
CA MET A 672 25.30 12.19 -3.10
C MET A 672 25.47 13.00 -1.80
N PHE A 673 26.66 12.99 -1.21
CA PHE A 673 26.95 13.80 -0.03
C PHE A 673 26.94 15.30 -0.30
N GLU A 674 27.47 15.73 -1.44
CA GLU A 674 27.40 17.13 -1.86
C GLU A 674 25.95 17.61 -2.00
N LEU A 675 25.08 16.80 -2.64
CA LEU A 675 23.66 17.08 -2.80
C LEU A 675 22.95 17.18 -1.44
N LEU A 676 23.17 16.23 -0.53
CA LEU A 676 22.62 16.29 0.83
C LEU A 676 23.08 17.56 1.55
N ARG A 677 24.36 17.92 1.46
CA ARG A 677 24.89 19.15 2.07
C ARG A 677 24.25 20.40 1.47
N LYS A 678 24.10 20.48 0.15
CA LYS A 678 23.45 21.60 -0.54
C LYS A 678 21.99 21.76 -0.11
N LEU A 679 21.22 20.68 -0.12
CA LEU A 679 19.80 20.70 0.30
C LEU A 679 19.63 21.09 1.77
N ILE A 680 20.49 20.61 2.66
CA ILE A 680 20.32 20.87 4.10
C ILE A 680 20.84 22.26 4.48
N VAL A 681 21.97 22.69 3.91
CA VAL A 681 22.72 23.87 4.38
C VAL A 681 22.57 25.09 3.46
N ASP A 682 22.41 24.91 2.15
CA ASP A 682 22.43 26.00 1.17
C ASP A 682 21.06 26.41 0.63
N THR A 683 19.98 25.70 0.99
CA THR A 683 18.63 26.04 0.52
C THR A 683 18.30 27.50 0.82
N ASN A 684 17.84 28.21 -0.21
CA ASN A 684 17.64 29.65 -0.15
C ASN A 684 16.21 30.01 0.27
N PHE A 685 15.95 30.01 1.58
CA PHE A 685 14.70 30.51 2.16
C PHE A 685 14.50 32.03 2.03
N ASP A 686 15.51 32.75 1.55
CA ASP A 686 15.48 34.20 1.35
C ASP A 686 15.22 34.59 -0.12
N SER A 687 14.89 33.64 -1.01
CA SER A 687 14.52 33.97 -2.38
C SER A 687 13.19 34.74 -2.42
N PRO A 688 13.00 35.67 -3.37
CA PRO A 688 11.72 36.36 -3.56
C PRO A 688 10.54 35.39 -3.79
N GLU A 689 10.79 34.22 -4.38
CA GLU A 689 9.80 33.21 -4.73
C GLU A 689 9.49 32.24 -3.57
N ALA A 690 10.26 32.26 -2.47
CA ALA A 690 10.17 31.23 -1.43
C ALA A 690 8.79 31.15 -0.78
N SER A 691 8.19 32.31 -0.47
CA SER A 691 6.85 32.38 0.12
C SER A 691 5.79 31.75 -0.79
N GLN A 692 5.82 32.07 -2.09
CA GLN A 692 4.89 31.52 -3.06
C GLN A 692 5.06 30.01 -3.24
N GLN A 693 6.31 29.53 -3.33
CA GLN A 693 6.60 28.11 -3.50
C GLN A 693 6.21 27.30 -2.25
N ILE A 694 6.45 27.82 -1.05
CA ILE A 694 5.99 27.21 0.20
C ILE A 694 4.46 27.16 0.28
N ARG A 695 3.79 28.24 -0.16
CA ARG A 695 2.33 28.26 -0.26
C ARG A 695 1.79 27.21 -1.22
N GLN A 696 2.43 27.02 -2.39
CA GLN A 696 2.08 25.96 -3.33
C GLN A 696 2.25 24.57 -2.71
N LEU A 697 3.34 24.32 -1.97
CA LEU A 697 3.52 23.07 -1.23
C LEU A 697 2.39 22.83 -0.22
N LEU A 698 2.02 23.86 0.55
CA LEU A 698 0.92 23.76 1.51
C LEU A 698 -0.42 23.46 0.83
N GLN A 699 -0.70 24.09 -0.32
CA GLN A 699 -1.91 23.86 -1.09
C GLN A 699 -1.96 22.44 -1.67
N ALA A 700 -0.86 21.96 -2.24
CA ALA A 700 -0.75 20.58 -2.75
C ALA A 700 -0.91 19.56 -1.61
N SER A 701 -0.26 19.77 -0.45
CA SER A 701 -0.38 18.86 0.70
C SER A 701 -1.74 18.91 1.39
N ALA A 702 -2.53 19.97 1.19
CA ALA A 702 -3.90 20.06 1.70
C ALA A 702 -4.92 19.46 0.72
N ASP A 703 -4.64 19.48 -0.59
CA ASP A 703 -5.50 18.90 -1.61
C ASP A 703 -5.61 17.38 -1.44
N GLY A 704 -6.83 16.84 -1.48
CA GLY A 704 -7.06 15.41 -1.34
C GLY A 704 -6.81 14.82 0.07
N VAL A 705 -6.44 15.61 1.07
CA VAL A 705 -6.12 15.10 2.42
C VAL A 705 -7.29 14.36 3.09
N VAL A 706 -8.54 14.71 2.74
CA VAL A 706 -9.74 13.97 3.17
C VAL A 706 -9.74 12.55 2.63
N ASN A 707 -9.28 12.33 1.41
CA ASN A 707 -9.16 11.01 0.80
C ASN A 707 -8.02 10.22 1.42
N ASP A 708 -6.88 10.87 1.71
CA ASP A 708 -5.76 10.24 2.42
C ASP A 708 -6.14 9.75 3.82
N ILE A 709 -6.93 10.54 4.54
CA ILE A 709 -7.50 10.11 5.83
C ILE A 709 -8.48 8.96 5.61
N ALA A 710 -9.32 8.96 4.59
CA ALA A 710 -10.23 7.84 4.34
C ALA A 710 -9.48 6.54 4.02
N SER A 711 -8.47 6.60 3.14
CA SER A 711 -7.68 5.45 2.73
C SER A 711 -6.93 4.82 3.92
N SER A 712 -6.47 5.65 4.87
CA SER A 712 -5.67 5.24 6.03
C SER A 712 -6.30 5.59 7.38
N GLY A 713 -7.63 5.66 7.47
CA GLY A 713 -8.32 6.28 8.62
C GLY A 713 -8.08 5.57 9.94
N HIS A 714 -7.96 4.24 9.91
CA HIS A 714 -7.60 3.45 11.08
C HIS A 714 -6.18 3.77 11.59
N ALA A 715 -5.24 4.14 10.72
CA ALA A 715 -3.89 4.55 11.12
C ALA A 715 -3.90 5.92 11.81
N TYR A 716 -4.70 6.88 11.30
CA TYR A 716 -4.92 8.17 11.98
C TYR A 716 -5.63 7.99 13.32
N ALA A 717 -6.68 7.16 13.39
CA ALA A 717 -7.38 6.82 14.63
C ALA A 717 -6.41 6.28 15.68
N ARG A 718 -5.57 5.32 15.29
CA ARG A 718 -4.55 4.72 16.16
C ARG A 718 -3.54 5.76 16.63
N ARG A 719 -2.96 6.55 15.73
CA ARG A 719 -1.94 7.54 16.09
C ARG A 719 -2.49 8.56 17.10
N ALA A 720 -3.70 9.05 16.87
CA ALA A 720 -4.40 9.93 17.80
C ALA A 720 -4.69 9.25 19.16
N ALA A 721 -5.09 7.98 19.17
CA ALA A 721 -5.30 7.22 20.41
C ALA A 721 -3.99 6.98 21.18
N GLU A 722 -2.91 6.67 20.46
CA GLU A 722 -1.58 6.37 21.00
C GLU A 722 -0.85 7.62 21.53
N ALA A 723 -1.15 8.80 20.98
CA ALA A 723 -0.51 10.07 21.33
C ALA A 723 -0.58 10.39 22.84
N GLY A 724 -1.60 9.88 23.54
CA GLY A 724 -1.77 10.05 24.98
C GLY A 724 -1.04 9.02 25.86
N LEU A 725 -0.28 8.10 25.28
CA LEU A 725 0.22 6.89 25.97
C LEU A 725 1.75 6.79 26.03
N SER A 726 2.46 7.23 25.00
CA SER A 726 3.92 7.22 24.95
C SER A 726 4.46 8.56 24.45
N TRP A 727 5.70 8.89 24.82
CA TRP A 727 6.31 10.13 24.36
C TRP A 727 6.54 10.12 22.85
N ASP A 728 7.03 9.02 22.29
CA ASP A 728 7.23 8.90 20.84
C ASP A 728 5.93 8.98 20.02
N SER A 729 4.84 8.40 20.53
CA SER A 729 3.53 8.49 19.87
C SER A 729 3.01 9.92 19.83
N PHE A 730 3.21 10.70 20.91
CA PHE A 730 2.88 12.13 20.94
C PHE A 730 3.65 12.91 19.87
N LEU A 731 4.96 12.68 19.80
CA LEU A 731 5.83 13.33 18.82
C LEU A 731 5.39 13.01 17.39
N LYS A 732 5.08 11.75 17.10
CA LYS A 732 4.61 11.29 15.78
C LYS A 732 3.25 11.87 15.39
N GLU A 733 2.33 12.02 16.34
CA GLU A 733 1.02 12.63 16.09
C GLU A 733 1.15 14.10 15.66
N GLN A 734 2.11 14.84 16.20
CA GLN A 734 2.36 16.23 15.81
C GLN A 734 2.85 16.39 14.37
N VAL A 735 3.64 15.43 13.85
CA VAL A 735 4.29 15.57 12.52
C VAL A 735 3.66 14.73 11.40
N SER A 736 2.78 13.78 11.75
CA SER A 736 2.18 12.84 10.77
C SER A 736 0.75 12.43 11.10
N GLY A 737 0.16 13.01 12.15
CA GLY A 737 -1.19 12.74 12.61
C GLY A 737 -2.23 13.75 12.16
N LEU A 738 -3.39 13.72 12.80
CA LEU A 738 -4.48 14.67 12.55
C LEU A 738 -4.08 16.09 12.97
N SER A 739 -3.20 16.22 13.97
CA SER A 739 -2.60 17.51 14.34
C SER A 739 -1.83 18.14 13.18
N GLN A 740 -1.09 17.33 12.42
CA GLN A 740 -0.34 17.81 11.27
C GLN A 740 -1.26 18.20 10.11
N VAL A 741 -2.30 17.38 9.84
CA VAL A 741 -3.32 17.72 8.84
C VAL A 741 -3.92 19.09 9.15
N LYS A 742 -4.36 19.31 10.40
CA LYS A 742 -4.95 20.58 10.83
C LYS A 742 -3.99 21.76 10.67
N LEU A 743 -2.69 21.57 10.96
CA LEU A 743 -1.68 22.60 10.76
C LEU A 743 -1.50 22.95 9.27
N ILE A 744 -1.33 21.96 8.40
CA ILE A 744 -1.10 22.17 6.97
C ILE A 744 -2.32 22.80 6.30
N THR A 745 -3.53 22.31 6.59
CA THR A 745 -4.75 22.92 6.05
C THR A 745 -4.93 24.35 6.56
N SER A 746 -4.69 24.63 7.84
CA SER A 746 -4.73 26.00 8.38
C SER A 746 -3.74 26.94 7.68
N LEU A 747 -2.50 26.49 7.45
CA LEU A 747 -1.50 27.28 6.75
C LEU A 747 -1.83 27.49 5.27
N ALA A 748 -2.38 26.48 4.59
CA ALA A 748 -2.81 26.57 3.20
C ALA A 748 -3.94 27.59 2.98
N HIS A 749 -4.79 27.79 3.99
CA HIS A 749 -5.93 28.72 3.96
C HIS A 749 -5.58 30.16 4.37
N ARG A 750 -4.34 30.45 4.77
CA ARG A 750 -3.92 31.83 4.99
C ARG A 750 -4.10 32.63 3.68
N PRO A 751 -4.62 33.88 3.73
CA PRO A 751 -4.85 34.69 2.52
C PRO A 751 -3.58 34.83 1.66
N GLU A 752 -3.73 34.99 0.34
CA GLU A 752 -2.59 35.18 -0.57
C GLU A 752 -1.72 36.41 -0.21
N SER A 753 -2.30 37.40 0.47
CA SER A 753 -1.58 38.58 0.98
C SER A 753 -0.64 38.29 2.16
N ASP A 754 -0.74 37.12 2.81
CA ASP A 754 0.16 36.70 3.88
C ASP A 754 1.50 36.23 3.28
N SER A 755 2.62 36.85 3.67
CA SER A 755 3.95 36.49 3.17
C SER A 755 4.52 35.22 3.82
N LEU A 756 3.87 34.61 4.81
CA LEU A 756 4.34 33.44 5.55
C LEU A 756 5.70 33.65 6.23
N GLU A 757 6.11 34.89 6.49
CA GLU A 757 7.41 35.24 7.09
C GLU A 757 7.62 34.58 8.45
N ASP A 758 6.57 34.45 9.26
CA ASP A 758 6.61 33.78 10.56
C ASP A 758 6.93 32.29 10.43
N VAL A 759 6.41 31.64 9.37
CA VAL A 759 6.69 30.25 9.03
C VAL A 759 8.11 30.11 8.49
N ILE A 760 8.48 30.92 7.50
CA ILE A 760 9.83 30.89 6.88
C ILE A 760 10.92 31.11 7.93
N ALA A 761 10.74 32.02 8.89
CA ALA A 761 11.69 32.24 9.98
C ALA A 761 11.93 30.96 10.81
N LYS A 762 10.88 30.17 11.05
CA LYS A 762 10.98 28.88 11.75
C LYS A 762 11.65 27.81 10.88
N LEU A 763 11.36 27.75 9.57
CA LEU A 763 12.04 26.85 8.64
C LEU A 763 13.55 27.11 8.59
N LYS A 764 13.97 28.39 8.56
CA LYS A 764 15.38 28.79 8.66
C LYS A 764 16.02 28.36 9.98
N LYS A 765 15.26 28.40 11.08
CA LYS A 765 15.74 27.91 12.39
C LYS A 765 15.91 26.39 12.39
N ILE A 766 15.01 25.64 11.74
CA ILE A 766 15.16 24.20 11.53
C ILE A 766 16.43 23.92 10.69
N GLN A 767 16.65 24.67 9.61
CA GLN A 767 17.84 24.57 8.76
C GLN A 767 19.15 24.71 9.56
N GLN A 768 19.21 25.71 10.45
CA GLN A 768 20.38 25.98 11.29
C GLN A 768 20.72 24.84 12.25
N VAL A 769 19.71 24.13 12.75
CA VAL A 769 19.91 23.03 13.71
C VAL A 769 19.99 21.67 13.04
N ALA A 770 19.62 21.54 11.77
CA ALA A 770 19.46 20.26 11.08
C ALA A 770 20.70 19.36 11.21
N VAL A 771 21.90 19.91 11.10
CA VAL A 771 23.19 19.18 11.16
C VAL A 771 24.09 19.62 12.32
N ALA A 772 23.53 20.29 13.33
CA ALA A 772 24.27 20.72 14.51
C ALA A 772 24.80 19.54 15.34
N GLY A 773 25.95 19.70 16.00
CA GLY A 773 26.47 18.70 16.94
C GLY A 773 27.12 17.47 16.28
N LYS A 774 26.98 16.32 16.95
CA LYS A 774 27.56 15.01 16.57
C LYS A 774 26.47 14.12 15.98
N LEU A 775 26.70 13.58 14.79
CA LEU A 775 25.72 12.75 14.08
C LEU A 775 25.81 11.26 14.46
N ARG A 776 24.73 10.52 14.25
CA ARG A 776 24.74 9.06 14.21
C ARG A 776 24.59 8.63 12.75
N ALA A 777 25.60 7.97 12.16
CA ALA A 777 25.61 7.56 10.76
C ALA A 777 25.56 6.03 10.59
N ALA A 778 25.00 5.57 9.49
CA ALA A 778 25.06 4.17 9.06
C ALA A 778 25.35 4.09 7.56
N ILE A 779 26.27 3.20 7.19
CA ILE A 779 26.61 2.92 5.80
C ILE A 779 26.50 1.42 5.54
N THR A 780 25.79 1.06 4.47
CA THR A 780 25.75 -0.30 3.92
C THR A 780 26.36 -0.30 2.53
N CYS A 781 27.42 -1.07 2.31
CA CYS A 781 28.17 -1.11 1.05
C CYS A 781 28.92 -2.45 0.89
N ASP A 782 29.44 -2.68 -0.31
CA ASP A 782 30.37 -3.77 -0.60
C ASP A 782 31.68 -3.61 0.20
N SER A 783 32.30 -4.71 0.63
CA SER A 783 33.56 -4.67 1.40
C SER A 783 34.70 -3.95 0.67
N GLU A 784 34.68 -3.96 -0.67
CA GLU A 784 35.71 -3.35 -1.50
C GLU A 784 35.64 -1.81 -1.52
N THR A 785 34.48 -1.22 -1.22
CA THR A 785 34.25 0.24 -1.31
C THR A 785 34.22 0.95 0.05
N VAL A 786 34.43 0.22 1.14
CA VAL A 786 34.43 0.76 2.52
C VAL A 786 35.43 1.91 2.68
N SER A 787 36.64 1.77 2.14
CA SER A 787 37.69 2.81 2.27
C SER A 787 37.30 4.10 1.54
N ASP A 788 36.78 3.99 0.32
CA ASP A 788 36.37 5.15 -0.48
C ASP A 788 35.15 5.85 0.16
N ASN A 789 34.20 5.06 0.64
CA ASN A 789 33.03 5.57 1.36
C ASN A 789 33.40 6.24 2.69
N ALA A 790 34.40 5.73 3.42
CA ALA A 790 34.88 6.35 4.65
C ALA A 790 35.53 7.71 4.37
N ASN A 791 36.33 7.81 3.31
CA ASN A 791 36.92 9.07 2.86
C ASN A 791 35.85 10.09 2.45
N ALA A 792 34.87 9.67 1.65
CA ALA A 792 33.75 10.51 1.22
C ALA A 792 32.90 10.99 2.42
N LEU A 793 32.60 10.10 3.37
CA LEU A 793 31.89 10.45 4.61
C LEU A 793 32.69 11.45 5.45
N SER A 794 34.00 11.26 5.60
CA SER A 794 34.84 12.21 6.33
C SER A 794 34.79 13.60 5.70
N GLY A 795 34.89 13.68 4.37
CA GLY A 795 34.76 14.96 3.64
C GLY A 795 33.40 15.62 3.88
N PHE A 796 32.31 14.84 3.83
CA PHE A 796 30.97 15.32 4.15
C PHE A 796 30.89 15.87 5.57
N LEU A 797 31.28 15.10 6.58
CA LEU A 797 31.19 15.50 8.00
C LEU A 797 32.03 16.75 8.32
N SER A 798 33.18 16.92 7.66
CA SER A 798 34.02 18.11 7.78
C SER A 798 33.42 19.35 7.12
N SER A 799 32.53 19.18 6.12
CA SER A 799 31.85 20.28 5.43
C SER A 799 30.62 20.82 6.17
N LEU A 800 30.12 20.10 7.18
CA LEU A 800 28.94 20.48 7.95
C LEU A 800 29.26 21.48 9.07
N PRO A 801 28.37 22.44 9.36
CA PRO A 801 28.48 23.33 10.52
C PRO A 801 28.64 22.56 11.84
N SER A 802 29.44 23.09 12.78
CA SER A 802 29.78 22.39 14.03
C SER A 802 29.23 23.04 15.30
N SER A 803 28.44 24.11 15.19
CA SER A 803 27.94 24.83 16.36
C SER A 803 26.93 23.96 17.15
N PRO A 804 27.15 23.71 18.44
CA PRO A 804 26.16 23.05 19.27
C PRO A 804 24.94 23.95 19.43
N VAL A 805 23.75 23.36 19.34
CA VAL A 805 22.49 24.07 19.59
C VAL A 805 21.78 23.37 20.72
N THR A 806 21.38 24.13 21.73
CA THR A 806 20.64 23.63 22.88
C THR A 806 19.37 24.45 23.00
N PHE A 807 18.23 23.76 23.08
CA PHE A 807 16.96 24.40 23.39
C PHE A 807 16.71 24.39 24.90
N PRO A 808 16.01 25.40 25.44
CA PRO A 808 15.59 25.38 26.84
C PRO A 808 14.73 24.14 27.12
N SER A 809 14.93 23.51 28.28
CA SER A 809 14.09 22.39 28.71
C SER A 809 12.63 22.83 28.78
N GLN A 810 11.74 22.09 28.11
CA GLN A 810 10.30 22.31 28.18
C GLN A 810 9.63 21.34 29.16
N SER A 811 8.59 21.80 29.83
CA SER A 811 7.72 20.92 30.63
C SER A 811 6.97 19.98 29.71
N ARG A 812 7.06 18.66 29.96
CA ARG A 812 6.29 17.68 29.18
C ARG A 812 4.80 17.88 29.45
N PRO A 813 3.94 17.92 28.42
CA PRO A 813 2.50 17.96 28.64
C PRO A 813 2.06 16.73 29.42
N GLN A 814 1.18 16.93 30.40
CA GLN A 814 0.57 15.82 31.13
C GLN A 814 -0.54 15.23 30.25
N PHE A 815 -0.41 13.96 29.87
CA PHE A 815 -1.42 13.29 29.06
C PHE A 815 -2.77 13.26 29.78
N SER A 816 -3.82 13.71 29.12
CA SER A 816 -5.18 13.54 29.65
C SER A 816 -5.48 12.05 29.79
N LYS A 817 -5.99 11.69 30.97
CA LYS A 817 -6.24 10.30 31.35
C LYS A 817 -7.52 9.73 30.75
N ASN A 818 -8.48 10.60 30.39
CA ASN A 818 -9.79 10.21 29.87
C ASN A 818 -10.03 10.90 28.53
N ILE A 819 -9.83 10.17 27.44
CA ILE A 819 -10.08 10.70 26.10
C ILE A 819 -10.83 9.65 25.30
N LYS A 820 -12.15 9.87 25.21
CA LYS A 820 -12.91 9.50 24.03
C LYS A 820 -12.82 10.68 23.08
N SER A 821 -12.25 10.53 21.89
CA SER A 821 -12.18 11.59 20.90
C SER A 821 -12.88 11.20 19.62
N PHE A 822 -13.63 12.16 19.07
CA PHE A 822 -14.32 12.00 17.82
C PHE A 822 -13.87 13.10 16.85
N PHE A 823 -13.57 12.72 15.62
CA PHE A 823 -13.20 13.64 14.54
C PHE A 823 -14.29 13.59 13.47
N PRO A 824 -15.16 14.62 13.39
CA PRO A 824 -16.20 14.69 12.39
C PRO A 824 -15.59 14.80 10.98
N LEU A 825 -15.88 13.84 10.12
CA LEU A 825 -15.47 13.80 8.72
C LEU A 825 -16.61 13.24 7.85
N PRO A 826 -16.74 13.65 6.57
CA PRO A 826 -17.90 13.35 5.73
C PRO A 826 -17.86 11.93 5.14
N TYR A 827 -17.58 10.92 5.96
CA TYR A 827 -17.47 9.53 5.53
C TYR A 827 -18.74 8.73 5.78
N GLN A 828 -19.07 7.85 4.83
CA GLN A 828 -20.19 6.90 4.96
C GLN A 828 -19.86 5.71 5.88
N VAL A 829 -18.60 5.54 6.27
CA VAL A 829 -18.08 4.49 7.16
C VAL A 829 -17.18 5.09 8.23
N TYR A 830 -16.92 4.34 9.30
CA TYR A 830 -16.13 4.78 10.44
C TYR A 830 -14.74 4.14 10.48
N TYR A 831 -13.83 4.81 11.17
CA TYR A 831 -12.49 4.31 11.50
C TYR A 831 -12.26 4.44 12.99
N GLY A 832 -11.97 3.33 13.67
CA GLY A 832 -11.93 3.27 15.13
C GLY A 832 -10.60 2.74 15.66
N ALA A 833 -10.18 3.22 16.84
CA ALA A 833 -9.06 2.68 17.59
C ALA A 833 -9.27 2.76 19.10
N LEU A 834 -8.88 1.70 19.82
CA LEU A 834 -8.74 1.68 21.28
C LEU A 834 -7.29 1.31 21.63
N ALA A 835 -6.57 2.15 22.35
CA ALA A 835 -5.18 1.91 22.73
C ALA A 835 -4.98 1.94 24.25
N LEU A 836 -4.05 1.12 24.75
CA LEU A 836 -3.71 0.93 26.17
C LEU A 836 -2.19 0.92 26.36
N PRO A 837 -1.65 1.55 27.42
CA PRO A 837 -0.23 1.48 27.76
C PRO A 837 0.10 0.12 28.39
N THR A 838 1.29 -0.39 28.10
CA THR A 838 1.75 -1.73 28.52
C THR A 838 3.20 -1.71 29.03
N VAL A 839 4.14 -2.38 28.35
CA VAL A 839 5.53 -2.58 28.79
C VAL A 839 6.51 -2.34 27.66
N SER A 840 7.75 -1.97 28.02
CA SER A 840 8.86 -1.77 27.08
C SER A 840 9.26 -3.06 26.35
N TYR A 841 9.95 -2.91 25.21
CA TYR A 841 10.39 -4.00 24.34
C TYR A 841 11.18 -5.11 25.06
N THR A 842 12.07 -4.73 25.99
CA THR A 842 12.94 -5.68 26.72
C THR A 842 12.25 -6.43 27.85
N SER A 843 10.99 -6.07 28.18
CA SER A 843 10.20 -6.76 29.20
C SER A 843 9.79 -8.15 28.72
N SER A 844 9.90 -9.15 29.61
CA SER A 844 9.41 -10.50 29.34
C SER A 844 7.89 -10.57 29.14
N GLN A 845 7.14 -9.62 29.69
CA GLN A 845 5.69 -9.54 29.55
C GLN A 845 5.25 -9.06 28.16
N GLY A 846 6.16 -8.47 27.37
CA GLY A 846 5.81 -8.00 26.05
C GLY A 846 5.58 -9.15 25.05
N ALA A 847 6.23 -10.30 25.20
CA ALA A 847 6.09 -11.44 24.28
C ALA A 847 4.68 -12.07 24.38
N PRO A 848 4.15 -12.35 25.59
CA PRO A 848 2.75 -12.74 25.76
C PRO A 848 1.75 -11.77 25.15
N LEU A 849 1.95 -10.45 25.29
CA LEU A 849 1.09 -9.44 24.66
C LEU A 849 1.10 -9.53 23.13
N GLN A 850 2.26 -9.74 22.51
CA GLN A 850 2.36 -9.87 21.05
C GLN A 850 1.69 -11.16 20.53
N ILE A 851 1.75 -12.24 21.30
CA ILE A 851 1.00 -13.47 20.99
C ILE A 851 -0.50 -13.25 21.19
N LEU A 852 -0.89 -12.57 22.27
CA LEU A 852 -2.28 -12.24 22.57
C LEU A 852 -2.93 -11.40 21.46
N SER A 853 -2.22 -10.46 20.83
CA SER A 853 -2.79 -9.69 19.71
C SER A 853 -3.15 -10.58 18.52
N GLN A 854 -2.35 -11.60 18.20
CA GLN A 854 -2.68 -12.54 17.12
C GLN A 854 -3.84 -13.45 17.49
N LEU A 855 -3.88 -13.94 18.73
CA LEU A 855 -5.00 -14.73 19.25
C LEU A 855 -6.32 -13.96 19.18
N LEU A 856 -6.34 -12.72 19.67
CA LEU A 856 -7.52 -11.87 19.63
C LEU A 856 -7.98 -11.57 18.20
N THR A 857 -7.02 -11.26 17.30
CA THR A 857 -7.34 -10.95 15.90
C THR A 857 -8.01 -12.14 15.22
N HIS A 858 -7.37 -13.31 15.23
CA HIS A 858 -7.84 -14.46 14.46
C HIS A 858 -8.97 -15.26 15.12
N LYS A 859 -9.13 -15.20 16.45
CA LYS A 859 -10.13 -16.01 17.19
C LYS A 859 -11.34 -15.23 17.68
N HIS A 860 -11.33 -13.90 17.56
CA HIS A 860 -12.43 -13.06 18.03
C HIS A 860 -12.71 -11.86 17.12
N LEU A 861 -11.77 -10.94 16.96
CA LEU A 861 -12.02 -9.62 16.39
C LEU A 861 -12.36 -9.66 14.90
N HIS A 862 -11.65 -10.47 14.10
CA HIS A 862 -11.97 -10.66 12.69
C HIS A 862 -13.42 -11.15 12.51
N HIS A 863 -13.81 -12.14 13.31
CA HIS A 863 -15.14 -12.73 13.25
C HIS A 863 -16.25 -11.74 13.67
N GLU A 864 -16.07 -11.03 14.79
CA GLU A 864 -17.10 -10.14 15.30
C GLU A 864 -17.20 -8.81 14.53
N ILE A 865 -16.06 -8.21 14.15
CA ILE A 865 -16.03 -6.87 13.52
C ILE A 865 -16.20 -6.98 11.99
N ARG A 866 -15.53 -7.94 11.33
CA ARG A 866 -15.59 -8.08 9.86
C ARG A 866 -16.71 -9.02 9.40
N GLU A 867 -16.66 -10.30 9.77
CA GLU A 867 -17.62 -11.29 9.23
C GLU A 867 -19.07 -10.99 9.66
N LYS A 868 -19.28 -10.75 10.96
CA LYS A 868 -20.59 -10.42 11.52
C LYS A 868 -20.94 -8.94 11.39
N GLY A 869 -19.99 -8.07 11.70
CA GLY A 869 -20.16 -6.62 11.74
C GLY A 869 -20.15 -5.92 10.37
N GLY A 870 -19.61 -6.58 9.33
CA GLY A 870 -19.56 -6.06 7.97
C GLY A 870 -18.49 -4.98 7.71
N ALA A 871 -17.56 -4.76 8.65
CA ALA A 871 -16.40 -3.90 8.44
C ALA A 871 -15.38 -4.56 7.49
N TYR A 872 -14.57 -3.77 6.78
CA TYR A 872 -13.52 -4.34 5.93
C TYR A 872 -12.36 -4.95 6.73
N GLY A 873 -12.03 -4.36 7.87
CA GLY A 873 -10.94 -4.83 8.72
C GLY A 873 -11.19 -4.57 10.20
N GLY A 874 -10.75 -5.50 11.06
CA GLY A 874 -10.79 -5.35 12.50
C GLY A 874 -9.78 -6.29 13.16
N GLY A 875 -9.06 -5.80 14.17
CA GLY A 875 -7.99 -6.59 14.79
C GLY A 875 -7.35 -5.92 16.01
N ALA A 876 -6.38 -6.62 16.60
CA ALA A 876 -5.55 -6.15 17.69
C ALA A 876 -4.08 -6.13 17.28
N TYR A 877 -3.28 -5.29 17.94
CA TYR A 877 -1.86 -5.15 17.68
C TYR A 877 -1.09 -4.87 18.97
N SER A 878 0.20 -5.22 18.96
CA SER A 878 1.15 -4.87 20.01
C SER A 878 2.33 -4.12 19.41
N ARG A 879 2.57 -2.89 19.87
CA ARG A 879 3.74 -2.08 19.55
C ARG A 879 4.71 -2.09 20.73
N ALA A 880 5.47 -3.18 20.85
CA ALA A 880 6.33 -3.41 22.01
C ALA A 880 7.38 -2.31 22.25
N LEU A 881 7.88 -1.65 21.20
CA LEU A 881 8.84 -0.56 21.35
C LEU A 881 8.20 0.70 21.97
N ASP A 882 6.96 0.98 21.62
CA ASP A 882 6.21 2.16 22.08
C ASP A 882 5.42 1.88 23.37
N GLY A 883 5.49 0.63 23.87
CA GLY A 883 4.78 0.20 25.06
C GLY A 883 3.26 0.24 24.91
N VAL A 884 2.73 -0.01 23.71
CA VAL A 884 1.28 0.06 23.44
C VAL A 884 0.71 -1.30 23.04
N PHE A 885 -0.48 -1.58 23.54
CA PHE A 885 -1.39 -2.59 22.99
C PHE A 885 -2.67 -1.90 22.52
N GLY A 886 -3.20 -2.28 21.36
CA GLY A 886 -4.42 -1.65 20.88
C GLY A 886 -5.25 -2.49 19.93
N PHE A 887 -6.39 -1.92 19.57
CA PHE A 887 -7.42 -2.46 18.70
C PHE A 887 -7.74 -1.45 17.60
N TYR A 888 -8.20 -1.92 16.45
CA TYR A 888 -8.66 -1.06 15.37
C TYR A 888 -9.83 -1.65 14.59
N SER A 889 -10.60 -0.78 13.94
CA SER A 889 -11.53 -1.12 12.86
C SER A 889 -11.34 -0.19 11.66
N TYR A 890 -11.64 -0.69 10.47
CA TYR A 890 -11.40 0.01 9.21
C TYR A 890 -12.58 -0.20 8.25
N ARG A 891 -13.09 0.91 7.69
CA ARG A 891 -14.33 0.97 6.88
C ARG A 891 -15.48 0.26 7.60
N ASP A 892 -15.72 0.69 8.84
CA ASP A 892 -16.62 0.05 9.78
C ASP A 892 -18.02 0.69 9.74
N PRO A 893 -19.09 -0.05 9.42
CA PRO A 893 -20.45 0.49 9.44
C PRO A 893 -21.06 0.57 10.86
N ASN A 894 -20.47 -0.10 11.86
CA ASN A 894 -21.09 -0.37 13.17
C ASN A 894 -20.22 0.05 14.37
N PRO A 895 -19.85 1.35 14.51
CA PRO A 895 -18.87 1.81 15.49
C PRO A 895 -19.24 1.48 16.95
N LEU A 896 -20.53 1.55 17.32
CA LEU A 896 -20.99 1.24 18.68
C LEU A 896 -20.80 -0.23 19.06
N ASN A 897 -21.04 -1.15 18.12
CA ASN A 897 -20.84 -2.57 18.37
C ASN A 897 -19.34 -2.87 18.50
N THR A 898 -18.54 -2.30 17.60
CA THR A 898 -17.08 -2.39 17.62
C THR A 898 -16.49 -1.91 18.94
N ILE A 899 -16.94 -0.78 19.49
CA ILE A 899 -16.50 -0.29 20.81
C ILE A 899 -16.73 -1.33 21.90
N LYS A 900 -17.93 -1.93 21.94
CA LYS A 900 -18.26 -2.98 22.92
C LYS A 900 -17.38 -4.21 22.76
N ILE A 901 -17.16 -4.66 21.52
CA ILE A 901 -16.29 -5.81 21.21
C ILE A 901 -14.87 -5.53 21.69
N MET A 902 -14.30 -4.37 21.38
CA MET A 902 -12.94 -3.99 21.79
C MET A 902 -12.79 -3.91 23.32
N GLN A 903 -13.77 -3.32 24.00
CA GLN A 903 -13.76 -3.20 25.47
C GLN A 903 -13.86 -4.57 26.17
N ASN A 904 -14.60 -5.51 25.61
CA ASN A 904 -14.80 -6.84 26.20
C ASN A 904 -13.75 -7.87 25.75
N ALA A 905 -12.95 -7.57 24.73
CA ALA A 905 -11.97 -8.50 24.16
C ALA A 905 -10.96 -9.02 25.21
N GLY A 906 -10.52 -8.17 26.15
CA GLY A 906 -9.63 -8.58 27.24
C GLY A 906 -10.26 -9.65 28.14
N GLN A 907 -11.49 -9.42 28.58
CA GLN A 907 -12.23 -10.37 29.43
C GLN A 907 -12.48 -11.68 28.68
N TRP A 908 -12.90 -11.59 27.41
CA TRP A 908 -13.06 -12.75 26.55
C TRP A 908 -11.79 -13.60 26.46
N ALA A 909 -10.61 -12.98 26.34
CA ALA A 909 -9.33 -13.69 26.28
C ALA A 909 -8.92 -14.35 27.60
N VAL A 910 -9.30 -13.77 28.74
CA VAL A 910 -9.11 -14.37 30.08
C VAL A 910 -9.96 -15.62 30.22
N ASP A 911 -11.24 -15.53 29.85
CA ASP A 911 -12.21 -16.61 30.00
C ASP A 911 -12.01 -17.75 28.98
N LYS A 912 -11.33 -17.46 27.86
CA LYS A 912 -11.09 -18.43 26.80
C LYS A 912 -10.20 -19.59 27.27
N LYS A 913 -10.67 -20.81 26.99
CA LYS A 913 -9.87 -22.03 27.06
C LYS A 913 -9.01 -22.18 25.80
N TRP A 914 -7.81 -21.61 25.84
CA TRP A 914 -6.83 -21.72 24.76
C TRP A 914 -6.39 -23.18 24.56
N SER A 915 -6.43 -23.66 23.32
CA SER A 915 -5.82 -24.94 22.93
C SER A 915 -4.32 -24.76 22.68
N ASP A 916 -3.57 -25.87 22.66
CA ASP A 916 -2.14 -25.81 22.26
C ASP A 916 -1.99 -25.36 20.81
N ARG A 917 -2.97 -25.72 19.97
CA ARG A 917 -3.01 -25.32 18.58
C ARG A 917 -3.22 -23.82 18.39
N ASP A 918 -4.12 -23.21 19.16
CA ASP A 918 -4.33 -21.74 19.11
C ASP A 918 -3.02 -21.00 19.41
N LEU A 919 -2.28 -21.46 20.41
CA LEU A 919 -1.00 -20.87 20.80
C LEU A 919 0.08 -21.10 19.75
N GLU A 920 0.13 -22.28 19.13
CA GLU A 920 1.06 -22.59 18.04
C GLU A 920 0.81 -21.68 16.82
N ASP A 921 -0.45 -21.58 16.38
CA ASP A 921 -0.90 -20.72 15.29
C ASP A 921 -0.53 -19.24 15.53
N ALA A 922 -0.76 -18.74 16.74
CA ALA A 922 -0.41 -17.36 17.09
C ALA A 922 1.11 -17.12 17.09
N LYS A 923 1.93 -18.09 17.50
CA LYS A 923 3.39 -18.01 17.41
C LYS A 923 3.84 -17.96 15.95
N ILE A 924 3.32 -18.86 15.11
CA ILE A 924 3.61 -18.89 13.66
C ILE A 924 3.28 -17.53 13.02
N SER A 925 2.09 -16.98 13.29
CA SER A 925 1.67 -15.65 12.81
C SER A 925 2.64 -14.54 13.25
N VAL A 926 3.10 -14.52 14.50
CA VAL A 926 4.12 -13.55 14.94
C VAL A 926 5.44 -13.73 14.17
N PHE A 927 5.85 -14.96 13.91
CA PHE A 927 7.11 -15.25 13.25
C PHE A 927 7.13 -14.91 11.75
N GLN A 928 5.99 -14.78 11.10
CA GLN A 928 5.91 -14.23 9.73
C GLN A 928 6.56 -12.84 9.65
N GLY A 929 6.22 -11.94 10.58
CA GLY A 929 6.80 -10.60 10.63
C GLY A 929 8.21 -10.55 11.21
N VAL A 930 8.51 -11.40 12.21
CA VAL A 930 9.84 -11.45 12.83
C VAL A 930 10.90 -11.98 11.87
N ASP A 931 10.55 -12.98 11.05
CA ASP A 931 11.45 -13.65 10.12
C ASP A 931 11.27 -13.27 8.65
N ALA A 932 10.36 -12.34 8.34
CA ALA A 932 10.22 -11.77 7.01
C ALA A 932 11.60 -11.41 6.41
N PRO A 933 11.87 -11.78 5.14
CA PRO A 933 13.03 -11.34 4.39
C PRO A 933 13.20 -9.83 4.47
N ARG A 934 14.45 -9.38 4.61
CA ARG A 934 14.82 -7.97 4.66
C ARG A 934 15.80 -7.65 3.55
N ALA A 935 15.69 -6.45 3.01
CA ALA A 935 16.64 -5.98 2.02
C ALA A 935 18.00 -5.74 2.69
N VAL A 936 19.08 -5.84 1.92
CA VAL A 936 20.44 -5.68 2.45
C VAL A 936 20.64 -4.33 3.15
N ASN A 937 19.99 -3.28 2.65
CA ASN A 937 20.02 -1.93 3.21
C ASN A 937 19.18 -1.74 4.49
N GLU A 938 18.43 -2.75 4.92
CA GLU A 938 17.67 -2.77 6.18
C GLU A 938 18.40 -3.53 7.29
N GLU A 939 19.47 -4.25 6.94
CA GLU A 939 20.30 -4.98 7.90
C GLU A 939 20.97 -4.00 8.89
N GLY A 940 20.87 -4.31 10.19
CA GLY A 940 21.37 -3.42 11.25
C GLY A 940 20.53 -2.16 11.51
N MET A 941 19.47 -1.88 10.73
CA MET A 941 18.69 -0.65 10.89
C MET A 941 17.85 -0.64 12.17
N SER A 942 17.46 -1.80 12.70
CA SER A 942 16.78 -1.85 14.01
C SER A 942 17.68 -1.35 15.15
N ASN A 943 18.99 -1.59 15.06
CA ASN A 943 19.96 -1.05 16.02
C ASN A 943 20.19 0.45 15.76
N PHE A 944 20.44 0.82 14.50
CA PHE A 944 20.68 2.21 14.14
C PHE A 944 19.51 3.14 14.49
N LEU A 945 18.27 2.77 14.16
CA LEU A 945 17.10 3.62 14.35
C LEU A 945 16.60 3.58 15.80
N TYR A 946 16.54 2.40 16.40
CA TYR A 946 15.81 2.17 17.65
C TYR A 946 16.68 1.70 18.82
N GLY A 947 17.98 1.46 18.61
CA GLY A 947 18.87 0.89 19.63
C GLY A 947 18.57 -0.57 19.97
N ILE A 948 17.84 -1.30 19.11
CA ILE A 948 17.52 -2.70 19.32
C ILE A 948 18.69 -3.57 18.82
N THR A 949 19.48 -4.10 19.76
CA THR A 949 20.64 -4.95 19.47
C THR A 949 20.23 -6.36 19.03
N GLU A 950 21.16 -7.11 18.43
CA GLU A 950 20.91 -8.51 18.04
C GLU A 950 20.67 -9.41 19.26
N GLU A 951 21.29 -9.13 20.41
CA GLU A 951 21.02 -9.83 21.67
C GLU A 951 19.59 -9.58 22.16
N MET A 952 19.10 -8.33 22.05
CA MET A 952 17.72 -8.00 22.40
C MET A 952 16.73 -8.74 21.49
N LYS A 953 16.99 -8.78 20.17
CA LYS A 953 16.15 -9.53 19.21
C LYS A 953 16.16 -11.03 19.51
N GLN A 954 17.33 -11.61 19.76
CA GLN A 954 17.45 -13.04 20.05
C GLN A 954 16.77 -13.40 21.36
N LYS A 955 16.92 -12.58 22.41
CA LYS A 955 16.19 -12.76 23.67
C LYS A 955 14.68 -12.67 23.46
N ARG A 956 14.21 -11.68 22.70
CA ARG A 956 12.80 -11.52 22.37
C ARG A 956 12.25 -12.71 21.58
N ARG A 957 13.02 -13.23 20.62
CA ARG A 957 12.70 -14.45 19.86
C ARG A 957 12.49 -15.65 20.78
N GLU A 958 13.42 -15.90 21.70
CA GLU A 958 13.31 -17.00 22.66
C GLU A 958 12.06 -16.84 23.55
N GLN A 959 11.80 -15.62 24.04
CA GLN A 959 10.60 -15.31 24.80
C GLN A 959 9.31 -15.58 24.01
N LEU A 960 9.26 -15.22 22.73
CA LEU A 960 8.10 -15.48 21.85
C LEU A 960 7.86 -16.98 21.64
N LEU A 961 8.92 -17.75 21.42
CA LEU A 961 8.84 -19.22 21.27
C LEU A 961 8.36 -19.89 22.56
N ASP A 962 8.71 -19.34 23.72
CA ASP A 962 8.44 -19.93 25.03
C ASP A 962 7.14 -19.47 25.68
N VAL A 963 6.38 -18.53 25.08
CA VAL A 963 5.11 -18.05 25.64
C VAL A 963 4.18 -19.22 25.95
N THR A 964 3.53 -19.18 27.13
CA THR A 964 2.54 -20.16 27.57
C THR A 964 1.11 -19.59 27.58
N LYS A 965 0.11 -20.47 27.62
CA LYS A 965 -1.31 -20.08 27.68
C LYS A 965 -1.65 -19.26 28.92
N ASP A 966 -1.03 -19.58 30.05
CA ASP A 966 -1.28 -18.87 31.30
C ASP A 966 -0.69 -17.46 31.27
N GLN A 967 0.49 -17.29 30.68
CA GLN A 967 1.08 -15.96 30.46
C GLN A 967 0.22 -15.09 29.53
N VAL A 968 -0.41 -15.68 28.51
CA VAL A 968 -1.36 -14.95 27.64
C VAL A 968 -2.58 -14.48 28.42
N ARG A 969 -3.17 -15.33 29.28
CA ARG A 969 -4.31 -14.94 30.14
C ARG A 969 -3.93 -13.88 31.16
N GLU A 970 -2.77 -14.03 31.79
CA GLU A 970 -2.24 -13.04 32.73
C GLU A 970 -2.03 -11.70 32.03
N ALA A 971 -1.45 -11.69 30.82
CA ALA A 971 -1.28 -10.48 30.03
C ALA A 971 -2.63 -9.82 29.67
N ALA A 972 -3.64 -10.61 29.29
CA ALA A 972 -4.98 -10.09 29.02
C ALA A 972 -5.62 -9.46 30.28
N GLN A 973 -5.50 -10.12 31.42
CA GLN A 973 -6.01 -9.61 32.70
C GLN A 973 -5.30 -8.31 33.10
N SER A 974 -3.97 -8.36 33.22
CA SER A 974 -3.18 -7.26 33.80
C SER A 974 -3.12 -6.00 32.94
N TYR A 975 -3.11 -6.14 31.61
CA TYR A 975 -2.89 -5.00 30.71
C TYR A 975 -4.15 -4.55 29.97
N ILE A 976 -5.13 -5.43 29.76
CA ILE A 976 -6.37 -5.07 29.06
C ILE A 976 -7.50 -4.88 30.06
N VAL A 977 -7.87 -5.92 30.82
CA VAL A 977 -9.00 -5.85 31.76
C VAL A 977 -8.74 -4.82 32.87
N ASP A 978 -7.64 -4.99 33.60
CA ASP A 978 -7.26 -4.07 34.68
C ASP A 978 -6.91 -2.68 34.13
N GLY A 979 -6.35 -2.60 32.92
CA GLY A 979 -6.04 -1.34 32.24
C GLY A 979 -7.30 -0.53 31.94
N LEU A 980 -8.33 -1.17 31.37
CA LEU A 980 -9.62 -0.55 31.11
C LEU A 980 -10.35 -0.19 32.41
N ALA A 981 -10.31 -1.05 33.44
CA ALA A 981 -10.91 -0.77 34.75
C ALA A 981 -10.27 0.44 35.46
N LYS A 982 -8.99 0.73 35.17
CA LYS A 982 -8.26 1.91 35.67
C LYS A 982 -8.39 3.14 34.75
N GLU A 983 -9.27 3.08 33.75
CA GLU A 983 -9.45 4.13 32.73
C GLU A 983 -8.15 4.48 31.97
N ALA A 984 -7.27 3.50 31.76
CA ALA A 984 -6.00 3.71 31.04
C ALA A 984 -6.15 3.75 29.52
N GLY A 985 -7.34 3.43 28.99
CA GLY A 985 -7.60 3.35 27.55
C GLY A 985 -7.78 4.72 26.87
N ARG A 986 -7.46 4.80 25.58
CA ARG A 986 -7.74 5.94 24.69
C ARG A 986 -8.57 5.46 23.51
N LEU A 987 -9.74 6.06 23.31
CA LEU A 987 -10.69 5.65 22.29
C LEU A 987 -10.86 6.78 21.27
N VAL A 988 -10.62 6.49 19.99
CA VAL A 988 -10.73 7.47 18.91
C VAL A 988 -11.59 6.92 17.78
N PHE A 989 -12.51 7.74 17.27
CA PHE A 989 -13.27 7.45 16.05
C PHE A 989 -13.26 8.63 15.07
N LEU A 990 -13.21 8.31 13.78
CA LEU A 990 -13.35 9.25 12.67
C LEU A 990 -14.57 8.84 11.84
N GLY A 991 -15.37 9.81 11.40
CA GLY A 991 -16.53 9.58 10.53
C GLY A 991 -17.65 10.60 10.75
N GLU A 992 -18.84 10.31 10.21
CA GLU A 992 -20.01 11.18 10.34
C GLU A 992 -20.48 11.25 11.79
N ARG A 993 -20.64 12.47 12.33
CA ARG A 993 -21.15 12.69 13.69
C ARG A 993 -22.63 12.33 13.76
N ARG A 994 -22.99 11.41 14.65
CA ARG A 994 -24.37 10.99 14.95
C ARG A 994 -24.69 11.13 16.43
N ASP A 995 -25.96 10.94 16.80
CA ASP A 995 -26.48 11.13 18.16
C ASP A 995 -25.80 10.30 19.24
N TRP A 996 -25.15 9.18 18.87
CA TRP A 996 -24.40 8.35 19.81
C TRP A 996 -23.09 8.99 20.29
N VAL A 997 -22.60 10.02 19.57
CA VAL A 997 -21.46 10.84 19.99
C VAL A 997 -21.96 11.89 20.98
N ASP A 998 -22.16 11.46 22.22
CA ASP A 998 -22.67 12.28 23.31
C ASP A 998 -21.59 13.20 23.93
N LYS A 999 -21.95 13.88 25.03
CA LYS A 999 -21.05 14.81 25.75
C LYS A 999 -19.84 14.13 26.41
N SER A 1000 -19.76 12.80 26.43
CA SER A 1000 -18.58 12.08 26.93
C SER A 1000 -17.44 12.03 25.91
N TRP A 1001 -17.71 12.41 24.66
CA TRP A 1001 -16.71 12.52 23.60
C TRP A 1001 -16.17 13.94 23.47
N ALA A 1002 -14.85 14.06 23.43
CA ALA A 1002 -14.18 15.28 22.99
C ALA A 1002 -14.26 15.36 21.47
N ILE A 1003 -15.02 16.35 20.97
CA ILE A 1003 -15.12 16.62 19.54
C ILE A 1003 -13.92 17.46 19.13
N ASN A 1004 -13.17 16.97 18.13
CA ASN A 1004 -12.06 17.70 17.54
C ASN A 1004 -12.43 18.04 16.10
N GLU A 1005 -12.90 19.27 15.88
CA GLU A 1005 -13.26 19.73 14.54
C GLU A 1005 -12.02 19.82 13.66
N MET A 1006 -12.16 19.27 12.44
CA MET A 1006 -11.16 19.27 11.38
C MET A 1006 -11.44 20.35 10.33
N ASP A 1007 -12.63 20.96 10.36
CA ASP A 1007 -13.02 22.00 9.42
C ASP A 1007 -12.21 23.29 9.63
N ILE A 1008 -12.12 24.07 8.55
CA ILE A 1008 -11.34 25.31 8.53
C ILE A 1008 -12.13 26.45 9.19
N ASN A 1009 -13.45 26.33 9.27
CA ASN A 1009 -14.35 27.36 9.81
C ASN A 1009 -14.47 27.31 11.34
N GLY A 1010 -14.02 26.24 12.00
CA GLY A 1010 -14.06 26.07 13.45
C GLY A 1010 -12.92 26.74 14.24
N VAL A 1011 -12.21 27.71 13.65
CA VAL A 1011 -11.25 28.56 14.39
C VAL A 1011 -12.00 29.76 14.95
N GLU A 1012 -12.63 29.59 16.12
CA GLU A 1012 -12.85 30.69 17.07
C GLU A 1012 -11.72 30.71 18.12
#